data_AF-A0AAD2GW12-F1
#
_entry.id   AF-A0AAD2GW12-F1
#
_cell.length_a   1.000
_cell.length_b   1.000
_cell.length_c   1.000
_cell.angle_alpha   90.00
_cell.angle_beta   90.00
_cell.angle_gamma   90.00
#
_symmetry.space_group_name_H-M   'P 1'
#
loop_
_entity.id
_entity.type
_entity.pdbx_description
1 polymer ?
#
loop_
_entity_poly.entity_id
_entity_poly.type
_entity_poly.pdbx_seq_one_letter_code
_entity_poly.pdbx_strand_id
1 'polypeptide(L)'
;MAKKPTTTARRTTPAAKKEKENEAACSKEAVVVKKEGKGKGKEKATETPEDRRLGAMRAVNQASQSLSVLVQSGWKYTSDAGGAAQKKSAAASAADVARHLATLRELSDADAMLDVERAAGSLSGKLVALEMYDAALLALRAMHPRLCRLLGLAPLSTNSTQLDLLSISLPDEATTPTPTLLTLTTTFLLHTLTVLSSQTPSKIPLSSFVGCLTLSSSTTLLTWARLIPPQHIDATLTRAYSCVVRLAATPGVTPSQAFALRRYGLGCLAHTESGKVEPRAFWDQATKAAGALIKATAATEVDAVTTTVLEAFDDLVGRAQRRPDAEAFMSGKAFAAFCECWTNCANRTRNISALGQVANVVGKPSADTVDLSVQCTKSCTLFAQIAAAKETDLMDAVDWAGVTLVLSNPDLHGKMYRAMEKARRSVITSVDEGNDGAAFVEKVMDVLECSVQQNGTNDTLTSLLDTIFSVSRWALAGSPPKAHATLTRAVAALDLATERKANYARCVSGAFHNLAGTLYNATKYGAAIPFLEDGCKLGGNARELRRQEQIKDDKNADGWKQLDEQLWRRWELLGVCFSKLGNRRVSAHASFVECIKAFPYDLYPLGTIVDRTTYLGACELFLDPGQVVLVTDQPLLLERQLASLAASRWKEGVQRVMQTLLRALLDVSKDRAGVLVACLEFGYYTGLSVVDGAADEVELLCADDPTRLHTRASAHLWAALDAHKQAESMRLMLSSRVGFWRTPKAQSSKAQSSKVQTPKVETPAQLLELLRKGVGHHATAAQDSDATREGHVIACMELGIEYGRLGKTRRATGLFTQAYGSLGGVPEELCVLVCLRYAEALVLANDVARSVQIYTEAMERAQMSESTEKPAATTVERVYVRVGRLERAAGGERVWPDQRAREDILMYAEAMLRALRLWNRAVDTLARLSPTSTPDDDPFSASTPSTATKPRRITGITEFRVSEGLLATLFSLCEMYSARGSAREAEYFAMTRRGEIQMHMRQITEAEASLALATRMASAEMQRNSKVWRAISVAYRTGIVMACALYEQAYQILDEVDGQFRALEVEGESRQSAEFGQSVDGDLVADVLRKTHLAATRQLNCIFALLQRFLALLLLCVTMPEKRTLSRLTLHQVYDRFRTDMFLSESTIALPMSVPPPSHDILRTLESAEQLFWLDLTFSHAPVM
;
A
#
# COMPACT_ATOMS: atom_id res chain seq x y z
N MET A 1 -31.18 8.13 47.97
CA MET A 1 -30.92 7.28 49.15
C MET A 1 -30.54 5.88 48.69
N ALA A 2 -29.27 5.48 48.87
CA ALA A 2 -28.79 4.11 49.11
C ALA A 2 -27.25 4.15 49.07
N LYS A 3 -26.62 3.74 50.18
CA LYS A 3 -25.18 3.87 50.48
C LYS A 3 -24.37 2.73 49.86
N LYS A 4 -23.21 3.05 49.28
CA LYS A 4 -22.11 2.13 48.95
C LYS A 4 -21.26 1.83 50.20
N PRO A 5 -20.70 0.62 50.38
CA PRO A 5 -19.74 0.34 51.44
C PRO A 5 -18.29 0.57 51.00
N THR A 6 -17.52 1.11 51.93
CA THR A 6 -16.12 1.55 51.81
C THR A 6 -15.16 0.40 52.15
N THR A 7 -14.14 0.22 51.32
CA THR A 7 -12.99 -0.69 51.53
C THR A 7 -11.99 -0.10 52.54
N THR A 8 -11.71 -0.84 53.62
CA THR A 8 -10.68 -0.51 54.61
C THR A 8 -9.40 -1.28 54.32
N ALA A 9 -8.32 -0.56 54.03
CA ALA A 9 -6.97 -1.10 53.91
C ALA A 9 -6.41 -1.52 55.27
N ARG A 10 -5.85 -2.74 55.37
CA ARG A 10 -5.16 -3.23 56.58
C ARG A 10 -3.66 -3.32 56.33
N ARG A 11 -2.95 -2.56 57.15
CA ARG A 11 -1.51 -2.35 57.25
C ARG A 11 -0.77 -3.63 57.64
N THR A 12 0.30 -3.94 56.92
CA THR A 12 1.26 -5.03 57.14
C THR A 12 2.23 -4.70 58.29
N THR A 13 2.52 -5.69 59.13
CA THR A 13 3.64 -5.71 60.08
C THR A 13 4.54 -6.92 59.78
N PRO A 14 5.88 -6.77 59.81
CA PRO A 14 6.79 -7.89 59.59
C PRO A 14 7.14 -8.54 60.93
N ALA A 15 7.03 -9.87 61.02
CA ALA A 15 7.54 -10.65 62.15
C ALA A 15 8.51 -11.70 61.62
N ALA A 16 9.79 -11.42 61.76
CA ALA A 16 10.87 -12.39 61.60
C ALA A 16 10.81 -13.41 62.75
N LYS A 17 10.73 -14.70 62.43
CA LYS A 17 11.00 -15.79 63.37
C LYS A 17 11.91 -16.81 62.72
N LYS A 18 13.04 -17.03 63.38
CA LYS A 18 14.08 -18.02 63.08
C LYS A 18 13.50 -19.42 63.10
N GLU A 19 13.61 -20.13 61.98
CA GLU A 19 13.53 -21.58 61.93
C GLU A 19 14.82 -22.17 62.50
N LYS A 20 14.68 -23.09 63.46
CA LYS A 20 15.73 -24.01 63.88
C LYS A 20 15.39 -25.38 63.30
N GLU A 21 16.37 -25.94 62.62
CA GLU A 21 16.45 -27.32 62.14
C GLU A 21 16.06 -28.32 63.24
N ASN A 22 15.23 -29.29 62.87
CA ASN A 22 15.03 -30.54 63.60
C ASN A 22 14.65 -31.62 62.57
N GLU A 23 15.62 -31.99 61.73
CA GLU A 23 15.63 -33.28 61.02
C GLU A 23 16.49 -34.26 61.84
N ALA A 24 15.85 -35.25 62.46
CA ALA A 24 16.35 -36.60 62.70
C ALA A 24 15.53 -37.29 63.81
N ALA A 25 14.50 -38.06 63.44
CA ALA A 25 14.08 -39.28 64.15
C ALA A 25 12.79 -39.87 63.55
N CYS A 26 12.90 -40.71 62.52
CA CYS A 26 11.91 -41.76 62.29
C CYS A 26 12.47 -42.93 61.49
N SER A 27 13.54 -43.52 62.01
CA SER A 27 14.03 -44.83 61.57
C SER A 27 14.64 -45.52 62.80
N LYS A 28 13.76 -46.07 63.64
CA LYS A 28 14.11 -47.15 64.55
C LYS A 28 13.07 -48.23 64.38
N GLU A 29 13.51 -49.33 63.79
CA GLU A 29 12.86 -50.62 63.90
C GLU A 29 12.44 -50.84 65.35
N ALA A 30 11.17 -51.17 65.55
CA ALA A 30 10.65 -51.55 66.84
C ALA A 30 11.24 -52.92 67.20
N VAL A 31 12.44 -52.91 67.80
CA VAL A 31 12.89 -54.00 68.65
C VAL A 31 11.88 -54.10 69.78
N VAL A 32 11.15 -55.22 69.80
CA VAL A 32 10.16 -55.58 70.80
C VAL A 32 10.86 -55.69 72.16
N VAL A 33 10.83 -54.62 72.95
CA VAL A 33 11.18 -54.68 74.37
C VAL A 33 9.99 -55.27 75.11
N LYS A 34 10.05 -56.58 75.37
CA LYS A 34 9.19 -57.26 76.34
C LYS A 34 9.40 -56.60 77.71
N LYS A 35 8.38 -55.90 78.19
CA LYS A 35 8.31 -55.45 79.59
C LYS A 35 7.86 -56.66 80.43
N GLU A 36 8.83 -57.39 80.98
CA GLU A 36 8.57 -58.47 81.93
C GLU A 36 7.98 -57.90 83.22
N GLY A 37 6.66 -58.00 83.35
CA GLY A 37 5.99 -57.93 84.64
C GLY A 37 6.25 -59.22 85.40
N LYS A 38 7.01 -59.14 86.50
CA LYS A 38 7.18 -60.22 87.47
C LYS A 38 5.83 -60.64 88.04
N GLY A 39 5.22 -61.68 87.48
CA GLY A 39 4.08 -62.40 88.01
C GLY A 39 4.39 -63.90 88.01
N LYS A 40 4.34 -64.52 89.19
CA LYS A 40 4.66 -65.95 89.41
C LYS A 40 3.76 -66.87 88.57
N GLY A 41 4.41 -67.63 87.68
CA GLY A 41 4.22 -69.07 87.47
C GLY A 41 2.82 -69.64 87.27
N LYS A 42 2.38 -69.69 86.00
CA LYS A 42 1.64 -70.83 85.43
C LYS A 42 2.14 -71.00 83.99
N GLU A 43 2.74 -72.15 83.67
CA GLU A 43 3.14 -72.50 82.31
C GLU A 43 1.93 -72.32 81.38
N LYS A 44 2.02 -71.33 80.50
CA LYS A 44 0.97 -71.02 79.53
C LYS A 44 1.10 -72.07 78.44
N ALA A 45 0.11 -72.96 78.32
CA ALA A 45 0.02 -73.95 77.26
C ALA A 45 0.35 -73.31 75.90
N THR A 46 1.17 -73.98 75.10
CA THR A 46 1.51 -73.58 73.73
C THR A 46 0.23 -73.36 72.93
N GLU A 47 -0.10 -72.10 72.68
CA GLU A 47 -1.28 -71.66 71.93
C GLU A 47 -1.20 -72.21 70.50
N THR A 48 -2.23 -72.94 70.05
CA THR A 48 -2.23 -73.54 68.72
C THR A 48 -2.30 -72.46 67.63
N PRO A 49 -1.84 -72.72 66.38
CA PRO A 49 -1.99 -71.77 65.28
C PRO A 49 -3.45 -71.35 65.04
N GLU A 50 -4.40 -72.26 65.27
CA GLU A 50 -5.84 -71.99 65.18
C GLU A 50 -6.32 -71.06 66.30
N ASP A 51 -5.89 -71.28 67.55
CA ASP A 51 -6.19 -70.38 68.66
C ASP A 51 -5.66 -68.96 68.41
N ARG A 52 -4.45 -68.86 67.85
CA ARG A 52 -3.86 -67.57 67.44
C ARG A 52 -4.66 -66.90 66.32
N ARG A 53 -5.09 -67.66 65.32
CA ARG A 53 -5.92 -67.16 64.21
C ARG A 53 -7.28 -66.66 64.73
N LEU A 54 -7.95 -67.43 65.58
CA LEU A 54 -9.22 -67.04 66.21
C LEU A 54 -9.05 -65.81 67.10
N GLY A 55 -7.97 -65.75 67.89
CA GLY A 55 -7.62 -64.59 68.71
C GLY A 55 -7.42 -63.33 67.87
N ALA A 56 -6.64 -63.42 66.79
CA ALA A 56 -6.41 -62.31 65.87
C ALA A 56 -7.70 -61.87 65.18
N MET A 57 -8.56 -62.80 64.76
CA MET A 57 -9.86 -62.49 64.14
C MET A 57 -10.80 -61.75 65.10
N ARG A 58 -10.90 -62.19 66.36
CA ARG A 58 -11.70 -61.49 67.39
C ARG A 58 -11.18 -60.09 67.64
N ALA A 59 -9.87 -59.91 67.71
CA ALA A 59 -9.26 -58.60 67.91
C ALA A 59 -9.47 -57.65 66.71
N VAL A 60 -9.34 -58.15 65.47
CA VAL A 60 -9.69 -57.39 64.25
C VAL A 60 -11.15 -56.94 64.30
N ASN A 61 -12.08 -57.84 64.65
CA ASN A 61 -13.50 -57.52 64.73
C ASN A 61 -13.80 -56.47 65.81
N GLN A 62 -13.23 -56.63 67.00
CA GLN A 62 -13.42 -55.68 68.11
C GLN A 62 -12.92 -54.27 67.74
N ALA A 63 -11.69 -54.16 67.23
CA ALA A 63 -11.13 -52.85 66.89
C ALA A 63 -11.80 -52.25 65.63
N SER A 64 -12.25 -53.06 64.68
CA SER A 64 -13.07 -52.64 63.53
C SER A 64 -14.45 -52.11 63.95
N GLN A 65 -15.08 -52.71 64.96
CA GLN A 65 -16.32 -52.21 65.56
C GLN A 65 -16.10 -50.85 66.24
N SER A 66 -15.02 -50.68 67.01
CA SER A 66 -14.66 -49.39 67.61
C SER A 66 -14.51 -48.29 66.56
N LEU A 67 -13.84 -48.58 65.43
CA LEU A 67 -13.73 -47.62 64.32
C LEU A 67 -15.09 -47.35 63.66
N SER A 68 -15.98 -48.35 63.58
CA SER A 68 -17.32 -48.18 63.00
C SER A 68 -18.17 -47.22 63.82
N VAL A 69 -18.10 -47.29 65.16
CA VAL A 69 -18.77 -46.35 66.06
C VAL A 69 -18.32 -44.91 65.80
N LEU A 70 -17.02 -44.70 65.56
CA LEU A 70 -16.49 -43.38 65.21
C LEU A 70 -16.95 -42.89 63.83
N VAL A 71 -17.05 -43.79 62.85
CA VAL A 71 -17.58 -43.44 61.52
C VAL A 71 -19.05 -43.04 61.62
N GLN A 72 -19.85 -43.79 62.40
CA GLN A 72 -21.28 -43.54 62.60
C GLN A 72 -21.55 -42.24 63.35
N SER A 73 -20.66 -41.81 64.24
CA SER A 73 -20.78 -40.51 64.92
C SER A 73 -20.48 -39.32 64.00
N GLY A 74 -20.05 -39.57 62.75
CA GLY A 74 -19.64 -38.54 61.80
C GLY A 74 -18.29 -37.89 62.16
N TRP A 75 -17.56 -38.47 63.11
CA TRP A 75 -16.27 -37.95 63.55
C TRP A 75 -15.21 -38.09 62.46
N LYS A 76 -14.33 -37.09 62.34
CA LYS A 76 -13.21 -37.07 61.39
C LYS A 76 -11.91 -36.72 62.09
N TYR A 77 -10.82 -37.40 61.75
CA TYR A 77 -9.50 -37.22 62.34
C TYR A 77 -8.92 -35.81 62.11
N THR A 78 -9.20 -35.26 60.93
CA THR A 78 -8.85 -33.90 60.50
C THR A 78 -9.70 -32.82 61.16
N SER A 79 -10.84 -33.17 61.77
CA SER A 79 -11.69 -32.19 62.44
C SER A 79 -11.08 -31.75 63.78
N ASP A 80 -11.24 -30.47 64.08
CA ASP A 80 -10.84 -29.89 65.37
C ASP A 80 -11.84 -30.22 66.49
N ALA A 81 -13.04 -30.68 66.13
CA ALA A 81 -14.10 -31.05 67.08
C ALA A 81 -13.76 -32.31 67.92
N GLY A 82 -12.74 -33.07 67.54
CA GLY A 82 -12.32 -34.27 68.25
C GLY A 82 -11.32 -34.01 69.37
N GLY A 83 -11.65 -34.40 70.60
CA GLY A 83 -10.69 -34.40 71.72
C GLY A 83 -9.48 -35.31 71.44
N ALA A 84 -8.30 -34.95 71.97
CA ALA A 84 -7.06 -35.72 71.78
C ALA A 84 -7.20 -37.21 72.16
N ALA A 85 -8.07 -37.53 73.13
CA ALA A 85 -8.39 -38.90 73.53
C ALA A 85 -9.05 -39.71 72.40
N GLN A 86 -9.97 -39.13 71.63
CA GLN A 86 -10.60 -39.79 70.49
C GLN A 86 -9.59 -40.05 69.37
N LYS A 87 -8.73 -39.05 69.06
CA LYS A 87 -7.64 -39.22 68.07
C LYS A 87 -6.70 -40.35 68.46
N LYS A 88 -6.30 -40.42 69.74
CA LYS A 88 -5.44 -41.49 70.27
C LYS A 88 -6.13 -42.86 70.25
N SER A 89 -7.42 -42.92 70.59
CA SER A 89 -8.22 -44.17 70.56
C SER A 89 -8.39 -44.70 69.14
N ALA A 90 -8.67 -43.82 68.17
CA ALA A 90 -8.78 -44.18 66.76
C ALA A 90 -7.44 -44.70 66.21
N ALA A 91 -6.33 -44.00 66.50
CA ALA A 91 -4.99 -44.43 66.10
C ALA A 91 -4.58 -45.77 66.73
N ALA A 92 -4.88 -45.98 68.01
CA ALA A 92 -4.64 -47.26 68.68
C ALA A 92 -5.45 -48.40 68.04
N SER A 93 -6.74 -48.17 67.80
CA SER A 93 -7.61 -49.16 67.14
C SER A 93 -7.11 -49.50 65.73
N ALA A 94 -6.69 -48.50 64.94
CA ALA A 94 -6.12 -48.71 63.61
C ALA A 94 -4.82 -49.55 63.66
N ALA A 95 -3.92 -49.24 64.59
CA ALA A 95 -2.67 -49.97 64.79
C ALA A 95 -2.91 -51.41 65.26
N ASP A 96 -3.89 -51.62 66.16
CA ASP A 96 -4.27 -52.95 66.63
C ASP A 96 -4.83 -53.81 65.51
N VAL A 97 -5.76 -53.28 64.69
CA VAL A 97 -6.26 -54.03 63.53
C VAL A 97 -5.14 -54.35 62.55
N ALA A 98 -4.26 -53.40 62.23
CA ALA A 98 -3.15 -53.63 61.31
C ALA A 98 -2.22 -54.76 61.79
N ARG A 99 -1.91 -54.80 63.10
CA ARG A 99 -1.10 -55.86 63.73
C ARG A 99 -1.77 -57.23 63.61
N HIS A 100 -3.06 -57.32 63.95
CA HIS A 100 -3.76 -58.59 63.90
C HIS A 100 -4.06 -59.06 62.47
N LEU A 101 -4.27 -58.16 61.51
CA LEU A 101 -4.33 -58.50 60.09
C LEU A 101 -2.99 -59.07 59.57
N ALA A 102 -1.85 -58.54 60.03
CA ALA A 102 -0.55 -59.10 59.68
C ALA A 102 -0.43 -60.55 60.18
N THR A 103 -0.83 -60.83 61.43
CA THR A 103 -0.88 -62.21 61.97
C THR A 103 -1.83 -63.10 61.16
N LEU A 104 -3.02 -62.61 60.78
CA LEU A 104 -3.94 -63.39 59.94
C LEU A 104 -3.36 -63.70 58.56
N ARG A 105 -2.63 -62.77 57.93
CA ARG A 105 -1.97 -62.98 56.63
C ARG A 105 -0.83 -63.99 56.67
N GLU A 106 -0.19 -64.17 57.83
CA GLU A 106 0.83 -65.18 58.06
C GLU A 106 0.23 -66.58 58.27
N LEU A 107 -0.92 -66.64 58.96
CA LEU A 107 -1.57 -67.90 59.35
C LEU A 107 -2.62 -68.42 58.35
N SER A 108 -2.96 -67.65 57.30
CA SER A 108 -4.04 -68.02 56.36
C SER A 108 -3.50 -68.63 55.08
N ASP A 109 -4.11 -69.74 54.67
CA ASP A 109 -3.91 -70.38 53.37
C ASP A 109 -4.52 -69.54 52.23
N ALA A 110 -4.26 -69.95 50.98
CA ALA A 110 -4.70 -69.22 49.79
C ALA A 110 -6.22 -68.95 49.76
N ASP A 111 -7.04 -69.93 50.16
CA ASP A 111 -8.50 -69.81 50.15
C ASP A 111 -9.02 -68.83 51.21
N ALA A 112 -8.41 -68.82 52.39
CA ALA A 112 -8.77 -67.93 53.50
C ALA A 112 -8.25 -66.49 53.31
N MET A 113 -7.25 -66.30 52.46
CA MET A 113 -6.62 -65.00 52.21
C MET A 113 -7.63 -63.96 51.70
N LEU A 114 -8.61 -64.39 50.88
CA LEU A 114 -9.64 -63.50 50.35
C LEU A 114 -10.44 -62.84 51.48
N ASP A 115 -10.85 -63.60 52.50
CA ASP A 115 -11.62 -63.07 53.64
C ASP A 115 -10.79 -62.13 54.51
N VAL A 116 -9.50 -62.41 54.68
CA VAL A 116 -8.58 -61.52 55.39
C VAL A 116 -8.44 -60.19 54.66
N GLU A 117 -8.28 -60.20 53.34
CA GLU A 117 -8.18 -58.97 52.55
C GLU A 117 -9.53 -58.24 52.44
N ARG A 118 -10.67 -58.93 52.49
CA ARG A 118 -11.98 -58.28 52.66
C ARG A 118 -12.08 -57.52 53.98
N ALA A 119 -11.62 -58.11 55.09
CA ALA A 119 -11.55 -57.44 56.37
C ALA A 119 -10.61 -56.22 56.32
N ALA A 120 -9.46 -56.34 55.64
CA ALA A 120 -8.53 -55.23 55.42
C ALA A 120 -9.13 -54.12 54.54
N GLY A 121 -9.87 -54.45 53.48
CA GLY A 121 -10.60 -53.49 52.66
C GLY A 121 -11.67 -52.75 53.46
N SER A 122 -12.41 -53.47 54.31
CA SER A 122 -13.38 -52.89 55.23
C SER A 122 -12.73 -51.95 56.26
N LEU A 123 -11.52 -52.27 56.74
CA LEU A 123 -10.73 -51.37 57.59
C LEU A 123 -10.34 -50.11 56.82
N SER A 124 -9.75 -50.25 55.64
CA SER A 124 -9.30 -49.14 54.80
C SER A 124 -10.45 -48.18 54.50
N GLY A 125 -11.64 -48.68 54.19
CA GLY A 125 -12.83 -47.85 53.98
C GLY A 125 -13.23 -47.04 55.21
N LYS A 126 -13.16 -47.63 56.42
CA LYS A 126 -13.41 -46.89 57.68
C LYS A 126 -12.34 -45.83 57.93
N LEU A 127 -11.07 -46.15 57.71
CA LEU A 127 -9.98 -45.19 57.88
C LEU A 127 -10.09 -44.02 56.90
N VAL A 128 -10.51 -44.28 55.66
CA VAL A 128 -10.82 -43.22 54.67
C VAL A 128 -12.00 -42.36 55.11
N ALA A 129 -13.08 -42.97 55.61
CA ALA A 129 -14.25 -42.22 56.11
C ALA A 129 -13.90 -41.33 57.32
N LEU A 130 -12.99 -41.78 58.18
CA LEU A 130 -12.45 -41.02 59.31
C LEU A 130 -11.36 -40.02 58.90
N GLU A 131 -11.00 -39.92 57.62
CA GLU A 131 -9.90 -39.07 57.12
C GLU A 131 -8.53 -39.39 57.76
N MET A 132 -8.32 -40.64 58.18
CA MET A 132 -7.04 -41.18 58.70
C MET A 132 -6.16 -41.69 57.55
N TYR A 133 -5.85 -40.81 56.60
CA TYR A 133 -5.25 -41.18 55.31
C TYR A 133 -3.89 -41.87 55.43
N ASP A 134 -3.05 -41.52 56.40
CA ASP A 134 -1.74 -42.16 56.60
C ASP A 134 -1.87 -43.62 57.06
N ALA A 135 -2.81 -43.90 57.97
CA ALA A 135 -3.10 -45.27 58.41
C ALA A 135 -3.74 -46.08 57.28
N ALA A 136 -4.65 -45.46 56.51
CA ALA A 136 -5.26 -46.09 55.34
C ALA A 136 -4.20 -46.44 54.28
N LEU A 137 -3.24 -45.54 54.01
CA LEU A 137 -2.15 -45.80 53.06
C LEU A 137 -1.29 -47.00 53.48
N LEU A 138 -0.96 -47.11 54.77
CA LEU A 138 -0.21 -48.27 55.28
C LEU A 138 -1.01 -49.58 55.12
N ALA A 139 -2.31 -49.55 55.40
CA ALA A 139 -3.18 -50.70 55.19
C ALA A 139 -3.24 -51.10 53.71
N LEU A 140 -3.44 -50.15 52.80
CA LEU A 140 -3.49 -50.37 51.36
C LEU A 140 -2.15 -50.92 50.82
N ARG A 141 -1.01 -50.36 51.23
CA ARG A 141 0.31 -50.90 50.87
C ARG A 141 0.48 -52.36 51.26
N ALA A 142 0.00 -52.75 52.44
CA ALA A 142 0.06 -54.13 52.89
C ALA A 142 -0.92 -55.06 52.13
N MET A 143 -2.07 -54.53 51.68
CA MET A 143 -3.04 -55.27 50.86
C MET A 143 -2.53 -55.55 49.44
N HIS A 144 -1.84 -54.58 48.82
CA HIS A 144 -1.47 -54.61 47.40
C HIS A 144 -0.80 -55.92 46.92
N PRO A 145 0.33 -56.39 47.48
CA PRO A 145 0.99 -57.61 46.99
C PRO A 145 0.13 -58.87 47.15
N ARG A 146 -0.82 -58.87 48.09
CA ARG A 146 -1.75 -59.98 48.32
C ARG A 146 -2.88 -59.97 47.29
N LEU A 147 -3.38 -58.79 46.93
CA LEU A 147 -4.33 -58.64 45.82
C LEU A 147 -3.72 -59.07 44.49
N CYS A 148 -2.47 -58.68 44.20
CA CYS A 148 -1.75 -59.16 43.03
C CYS A 148 -1.69 -60.69 43.02
N ARG A 149 -1.33 -61.31 44.14
CA ARG A 149 -1.29 -62.78 44.26
C ARG A 149 -2.65 -63.44 44.04
N LEU A 150 -3.72 -62.90 44.62
CA LEU A 150 -5.09 -63.40 44.43
C LEU A 150 -5.56 -63.29 42.97
N LEU A 151 -5.03 -62.32 42.22
CA LEU A 151 -5.30 -62.13 40.79
C LEU A 151 -4.33 -62.91 39.88
N GLY A 152 -3.37 -63.64 40.43
CA GLY A 152 -2.32 -64.32 39.65
C GLY A 152 -1.30 -63.38 39.01
N LEU A 153 -1.15 -62.16 39.53
CA LEU A 153 -0.27 -61.12 39.01
C LEU A 153 1.06 -61.09 39.77
N ALA A 154 2.14 -60.73 39.08
CA ALA A 154 3.43 -60.48 39.71
C ALA A 154 3.32 -59.30 40.70
N PRO A 155 3.89 -59.43 41.92
CA PRO A 155 3.90 -58.32 42.87
C PRO A 155 4.79 -57.19 42.38
N LEU A 156 4.50 -55.95 42.82
CA LEU A 156 5.33 -54.78 42.53
C LEU A 156 6.78 -54.98 43.03
N SER A 157 7.72 -54.36 42.32
CA SER A 157 9.12 -54.25 42.72
C SER A 157 9.26 -53.58 44.09
N THR A 158 10.29 -53.95 44.85
CA THR A 158 10.61 -53.34 46.16
C THR A 158 10.86 -51.83 46.09
N ASN A 159 11.15 -51.29 44.90
CA ASN A 159 11.38 -49.86 44.65
C ASN A 159 10.10 -49.10 44.24
N SER A 160 8.93 -49.67 44.53
CA SER A 160 7.64 -49.12 44.14
C SER A 160 7.33 -47.77 44.80
N THR A 161 6.81 -46.83 43.99
CA THR A 161 6.32 -45.55 44.48
C THR A 161 4.92 -45.70 45.09
N GLN A 162 4.49 -44.72 45.89
CA GLN A 162 3.11 -44.69 46.42
C GLN A 162 2.06 -44.66 45.31
N LEU A 163 2.41 -44.11 44.15
CA LEU A 163 1.52 -43.96 43.01
C LEU A 163 1.25 -45.29 42.29
N ASP A 164 2.14 -46.27 42.43
CA ASP A 164 1.97 -47.59 41.82
C ASP A 164 0.74 -48.31 42.40
N LEU A 165 0.31 -47.94 43.62
CA LEU A 165 -0.92 -48.45 44.22
C LEU A 165 -2.19 -48.06 43.43
N LEU A 166 -2.14 -47.04 42.57
CA LEU A 166 -3.25 -46.65 41.69
C LEU A 166 -3.41 -47.62 40.51
N SER A 167 -2.46 -48.53 40.29
CA SER A 167 -2.40 -49.41 39.14
C SER A 167 -2.32 -50.87 39.60
N ILE A 168 -3.30 -51.67 39.21
CA ILE A 168 -3.22 -53.14 39.34
C ILE A 168 -3.44 -53.69 37.93
N SER A 169 -2.51 -54.49 37.41
CA SER A 169 -2.63 -55.05 36.06
C SER A 169 -3.94 -55.81 35.88
N LEU A 170 -4.52 -55.79 34.69
CA LEU A 170 -5.67 -56.64 34.40
C LEU A 170 -5.24 -58.11 34.44
N PRO A 171 -6.06 -59.02 35.01
CA PRO A 171 -5.83 -60.45 34.92
C PRO A 171 -5.94 -60.91 33.47
N ASP A 172 -5.31 -62.03 33.16
CA ASP A 172 -5.38 -62.66 31.83
C ASP A 172 -6.85 -63.03 31.51
N GLU A 173 -7.24 -63.01 30.23
CA GLU A 173 -8.64 -63.29 29.83
C GLU A 173 -9.10 -64.70 30.25
N ALA A 174 -8.14 -65.62 30.43
CA ALA A 174 -8.39 -66.98 30.91
C ALA A 174 -8.81 -67.05 32.40
N THR A 175 -8.48 -66.05 33.22
CA THR A 175 -8.76 -66.03 34.66
C THR A 175 -9.81 -64.98 35.01
N THR A 176 -11.08 -65.34 34.85
CA THR A 176 -12.19 -64.49 35.31
C THR A 176 -12.19 -64.40 36.84
N PRO A 177 -11.88 -63.24 37.44
CA PRO A 177 -11.84 -63.13 38.89
C PRO A 177 -13.26 -63.23 39.46
N THR A 178 -13.39 -63.76 40.66
CA THR A 178 -14.70 -63.86 41.31
C THR A 178 -15.30 -62.46 41.53
N PRO A 179 -16.64 -62.29 41.51
CA PRO A 179 -17.28 -60.99 41.76
C PRO A 179 -16.84 -60.35 43.08
N THR A 180 -16.57 -61.17 44.09
CA THR A 180 -16.04 -60.74 45.39
C THR A 180 -14.63 -60.15 45.27
N LEU A 181 -13.75 -60.80 44.51
CA LEU A 181 -12.39 -60.30 44.26
C LEU A 181 -12.41 -59.03 43.40
N LEU A 182 -13.27 -58.97 42.38
CA LEU A 182 -13.47 -57.74 41.57
C LEU A 182 -13.90 -56.57 42.43
N THR A 183 -14.89 -56.78 43.31
CA THR A 183 -15.38 -55.76 44.25
C THR A 183 -14.27 -55.32 45.21
N LEU A 184 -13.48 -56.26 45.72
CA LEU A 184 -12.36 -55.96 46.61
C LEU A 184 -11.28 -55.13 45.91
N THR A 185 -10.89 -55.51 44.69
CA THR A 185 -9.89 -54.80 43.87
C THR A 185 -10.34 -53.40 43.49
N THR A 186 -11.59 -53.22 43.07
CA THR A 186 -12.10 -51.89 42.69
C THR A 186 -12.29 -50.99 43.91
N THR A 187 -12.70 -51.56 45.05
CA THR A 187 -12.76 -50.87 46.34
C THR A 187 -11.36 -50.45 46.81
N PHE A 188 -10.36 -51.32 46.65
CA PHE A 188 -8.96 -50.99 46.90
C PHE A 188 -8.51 -49.81 46.04
N LEU A 189 -8.70 -49.86 44.72
CA LEU A 189 -8.30 -48.78 43.80
C LEU A 189 -9.03 -47.47 44.12
N LEU A 190 -10.32 -47.51 44.46
CA LEU A 190 -11.08 -46.34 44.89
C LEU A 190 -10.54 -45.73 46.19
N HIS A 191 -10.24 -46.56 47.19
CA HIS A 191 -9.68 -46.10 48.45
C HIS A 191 -8.28 -45.52 48.25
N THR A 192 -7.43 -46.16 47.43
CA THR A 192 -6.13 -45.62 47.06
C THR A 192 -6.27 -44.27 46.36
N LEU A 193 -7.16 -44.16 45.37
CA LEU A 193 -7.46 -42.89 44.70
C LEU A 193 -7.87 -41.81 45.70
N THR A 194 -8.72 -42.16 46.68
CA THR A 194 -9.20 -41.23 47.70
C THR A 194 -8.08 -40.78 48.65
N VAL A 195 -7.28 -41.71 49.14
CA VAL A 195 -6.16 -41.46 50.04
C VAL A 195 -5.11 -40.58 49.36
N LEU A 196 -4.64 -40.97 48.18
CA LEU A 196 -3.60 -40.24 47.46
C LEU A 196 -4.08 -38.87 46.96
N SER A 197 -5.36 -38.74 46.58
CA SER A 197 -5.94 -37.42 46.26
C SER A 197 -5.92 -36.49 47.47
N SER A 198 -6.20 -36.99 48.67
CA SER A 198 -6.19 -36.16 49.89
C SER A 198 -4.78 -35.75 50.34
N GLN A 199 -3.77 -36.57 50.02
CA GLN A 199 -2.36 -36.27 50.27
C GLN A 199 -1.72 -35.40 49.17
N THR A 200 -2.46 -35.09 48.10
CA THR A 200 -1.99 -34.23 47.01
C THR A 200 -2.55 -32.81 47.21
N PRO A 201 -1.73 -31.74 47.14
CA PRO A 201 -0.33 -31.69 46.72
C PRO A 201 0.70 -31.80 47.86
N SER A 202 0.29 -32.01 49.11
CA SER A 202 1.16 -31.84 50.29
C SER A 202 2.29 -32.86 50.42
N LYS A 203 2.04 -34.13 50.11
CA LYS A 203 3.03 -35.23 50.19
C LYS A 203 3.39 -35.81 48.84
N ILE A 204 2.53 -35.66 47.84
CA ILE A 204 2.68 -36.24 46.51
C ILE A 204 2.66 -35.11 45.49
N PRO A 205 3.66 -35.00 44.59
CA PRO A 205 3.62 -34.05 43.50
C PRO A 205 2.38 -34.28 42.62
N LEU A 206 1.58 -33.23 42.46
CA LEU A 206 0.34 -33.28 41.69
C LEU A 206 0.56 -33.69 40.22
N SER A 207 1.68 -33.29 39.62
CA SER A 207 2.04 -33.71 38.26
C SER A 207 2.22 -35.23 38.14
N SER A 208 2.93 -35.85 39.09
CA SER A 208 3.12 -37.31 39.12
C SER A 208 1.80 -38.04 39.33
N PHE A 209 0.96 -37.54 40.23
CA PHE A 209 -0.37 -38.11 40.48
C PHE A 209 -1.26 -38.06 39.22
N VAL A 210 -1.35 -36.89 38.58
CA VAL A 210 -2.13 -36.72 37.34
C VAL A 210 -1.57 -37.61 36.23
N GLY A 211 -0.24 -37.67 36.06
CA GLY A 211 0.42 -38.52 35.08
C GLY A 211 0.00 -39.99 35.22
N CYS A 212 0.02 -40.54 36.45
CA CYS A 212 -0.42 -41.90 36.71
C CYS A 212 -1.90 -42.16 36.36
N LEU A 213 -2.78 -41.17 36.46
CA LEU A 213 -4.19 -41.31 36.09
C LEU A 213 -4.44 -41.18 34.58
N THR A 214 -3.61 -40.41 33.86
CA THR A 214 -3.82 -40.12 32.43
C THR A 214 -3.02 -40.99 31.47
N LEU A 215 -1.97 -41.66 31.93
CA LEU A 215 -1.17 -42.56 31.10
C LEU A 215 -2.02 -43.73 30.58
N SER A 216 -2.11 -43.91 29.26
CA SER A 216 -2.87 -45.02 28.66
C SER A 216 -2.36 -46.41 29.07
N SER A 217 -1.11 -46.50 29.53
CA SER A 217 -0.49 -47.74 30.01
C SER A 217 -0.84 -48.09 31.46
N SER A 218 -1.41 -47.16 32.25
CA SER A 218 -1.74 -47.44 33.64
C SER A 218 -3.08 -48.15 33.75
N THR A 219 -3.09 -49.25 34.50
CA THR A 219 -4.29 -50.05 34.75
C THR A 219 -5.01 -49.54 35.99
N THR A 220 -5.53 -48.33 35.87
CA THR A 220 -6.24 -47.61 36.93
C THR A 220 -7.67 -48.12 37.13
N LEU A 221 -8.36 -47.58 38.13
CA LEU A 221 -9.79 -47.86 38.37
C LEU A 221 -10.64 -47.70 37.11
N LEU A 222 -10.32 -46.73 36.24
CA LEU A 222 -11.04 -46.50 35.00
C LEU A 222 -10.87 -47.64 34.00
N THR A 223 -9.69 -48.25 33.94
CA THR A 223 -9.41 -49.44 33.12
C THR A 223 -10.18 -50.66 33.63
N TRP A 224 -10.32 -50.77 34.96
CA TRP A 224 -11.10 -51.81 35.63
C TRP A 224 -12.63 -51.62 35.53
N ALA A 225 -13.11 -50.46 35.06
CA ALA A 225 -14.53 -50.10 35.08
C ALA A 225 -15.43 -51.14 34.38
N ARG A 226 -14.94 -51.80 33.32
CA ARG A 226 -15.69 -52.81 32.56
C ARG A 226 -15.87 -54.14 33.29
N LEU A 227 -15.04 -54.42 34.30
CA LEU A 227 -15.07 -55.64 35.09
C LEU A 227 -15.80 -55.45 36.43
N ILE A 228 -16.26 -54.23 36.74
CA ILE A 228 -16.94 -53.98 38.02
C ILE A 228 -18.33 -54.62 37.99
N PRO A 229 -18.73 -55.38 39.02
CA PRO A 229 -20.09 -55.87 39.11
C PRO A 229 -21.12 -54.72 39.03
N PRO A 230 -22.24 -54.89 38.31
CA PRO A 230 -23.22 -53.83 38.07
C PRO A 230 -23.75 -53.22 39.37
N GLN A 231 -23.95 -54.04 40.42
CA GLN A 231 -24.38 -53.60 41.75
C GLN A 231 -23.44 -52.57 42.43
N HIS A 232 -22.19 -52.47 41.96
CA HIS A 232 -21.15 -51.63 42.59
C HIS A 232 -20.56 -50.57 41.66
N ILE A 233 -20.78 -50.67 40.34
CA ILE A 233 -20.14 -49.80 39.35
C ILE A 233 -20.47 -48.32 39.59
N ASP A 234 -21.75 -48.01 39.74
CA ASP A 234 -22.22 -46.64 39.91
C ASP A 234 -21.69 -45.98 41.17
N ALA A 235 -21.81 -46.66 42.31
CA ALA A 235 -21.35 -46.13 43.59
C ALA A 235 -19.83 -45.92 43.61
N THR A 236 -19.08 -46.79 42.91
CA THR A 236 -17.62 -46.72 42.85
C THR A 236 -17.17 -45.57 41.95
N LEU A 237 -17.71 -45.48 40.73
CA LEU A 237 -17.29 -44.51 39.73
C LEU A 237 -17.76 -43.08 40.06
N THR A 238 -18.94 -42.91 40.65
CA THR A 238 -19.42 -41.58 41.11
C THR A 238 -18.61 -41.05 42.30
N ARG A 239 -18.16 -41.91 43.22
CA ARG A 239 -17.22 -41.52 44.29
C ARG A 239 -15.84 -41.18 43.73
N ALA A 240 -15.35 -41.95 42.76
CA ALA A 240 -14.09 -41.65 42.08
C ALA A 240 -14.15 -40.27 41.41
N TYR A 241 -15.21 -39.99 40.64
CA TYR A 241 -15.48 -38.67 40.07
C TYR A 241 -15.48 -37.56 41.13
N SER A 242 -16.24 -37.74 42.21
CA SER A 242 -16.34 -36.75 43.28
C SER A 242 -14.98 -36.46 43.94
N CYS A 243 -14.14 -37.49 44.08
CA CYS A 243 -12.81 -37.37 44.64
C CYS A 243 -11.88 -36.54 43.73
N VAL A 244 -11.76 -36.91 42.45
CA VAL A 244 -10.85 -36.21 41.52
C VAL A 244 -11.32 -34.81 41.18
N VAL A 245 -12.64 -34.57 41.10
CA VAL A 245 -13.19 -33.22 40.87
C VAL A 245 -12.96 -32.31 42.08
N ARG A 246 -13.03 -32.84 43.31
CA ARG A 246 -12.67 -32.08 44.51
C ARG A 246 -11.19 -31.72 44.49
N LEU A 247 -10.31 -32.65 44.13
CA LEU A 247 -8.89 -32.36 43.97
C LEU A 247 -8.64 -31.31 42.88
N ALA A 248 -9.34 -31.39 41.75
CA ALA A 248 -9.25 -30.41 40.66
C ALA A 248 -9.70 -28.99 41.04
N ALA A 249 -10.43 -28.84 42.15
CA ALA A 249 -10.87 -27.56 42.69
C ALA A 249 -9.95 -27.02 43.81
N THR A 250 -8.94 -27.79 44.24
CA THR A 250 -7.99 -27.38 45.28
C THR A 250 -7.11 -26.22 44.78
N PRO A 251 -6.85 -25.19 45.60
CA PRO A 251 -5.90 -24.13 45.24
C PRO A 251 -4.51 -24.68 44.90
N GLY A 252 -3.88 -24.11 43.87
CA GLY A 252 -2.54 -24.52 43.42
C GLY A 252 -2.54 -25.58 42.31
N VAL A 253 -3.69 -26.13 41.94
CA VAL A 253 -3.85 -27.01 40.77
C VAL A 253 -3.82 -26.14 39.50
N THR A 254 -2.93 -26.46 38.55
CA THR A 254 -2.88 -25.72 37.29
C THR A 254 -4.11 -26.02 36.42
N PRO A 255 -4.52 -25.11 35.51
CA PRO A 255 -5.66 -25.36 34.62
C PRO A 255 -5.55 -26.69 33.86
N SER A 256 -4.37 -27.03 33.35
CA SER A 256 -4.12 -28.29 32.63
C SER A 256 -4.28 -29.52 33.53
N GLN A 257 -3.77 -29.46 34.77
CA GLN A 257 -3.97 -30.53 35.76
C GLN A 257 -5.43 -30.67 36.16
N ALA A 258 -6.15 -29.56 36.38
CA ALA A 258 -7.58 -29.57 36.68
C ALA A 258 -8.39 -30.17 35.53
N PHE A 259 -8.06 -29.84 34.28
CA PHE A 259 -8.69 -30.43 33.11
C PHE A 259 -8.43 -31.94 33.01
N ALA A 260 -7.19 -32.38 33.20
CA ALA A 260 -6.83 -33.81 33.20
C ALA A 260 -7.59 -34.61 34.27
N LEU A 261 -7.68 -34.09 35.50
CA LEU A 261 -8.46 -34.70 36.58
C LEU A 261 -9.96 -34.76 36.26
N ARG A 262 -10.53 -33.68 35.70
CA ARG A 262 -11.94 -33.65 35.29
C ARG A 262 -12.22 -34.60 34.12
N ARG A 263 -11.31 -34.70 33.15
CA ARG A 263 -11.38 -35.67 32.05
C ARG A 263 -11.42 -37.09 32.61
N TYR A 264 -10.50 -37.45 33.51
CA TYR A 264 -10.49 -38.76 34.16
C TYR A 264 -11.82 -39.04 34.90
N GLY A 265 -12.30 -38.05 35.68
CA GLY A 265 -13.58 -38.14 36.38
C GLY A 265 -14.76 -38.35 35.42
N LEU A 266 -14.84 -37.59 34.32
CA LEU A 266 -15.87 -37.77 33.30
C LEU A 266 -15.75 -39.14 32.63
N GLY A 267 -14.54 -39.63 32.40
CA GLY A 267 -14.30 -41.00 31.96
C GLY A 267 -14.96 -42.03 32.89
N CYS A 268 -14.83 -41.87 34.21
CA CYS A 268 -15.52 -42.72 35.19
C CYS A 268 -17.05 -42.62 35.04
N LEU A 269 -17.61 -41.42 34.89
CA LEU A 269 -19.06 -41.25 34.73
C LEU A 269 -19.60 -41.88 33.44
N ALA A 270 -18.83 -41.87 32.35
CA ALA A 270 -19.24 -42.49 31.08
C ALA A 270 -19.48 -44.00 31.19
N HIS A 271 -18.83 -44.67 32.16
CA HIS A 271 -18.96 -46.11 32.43
C HIS A 271 -20.08 -46.48 33.42
N THR A 272 -20.84 -45.52 33.93
CA THR A 272 -22.00 -45.80 34.81
C THR A 272 -23.17 -46.41 34.04
N GLU A 273 -24.13 -47.01 34.74
CA GLU A 273 -25.33 -47.60 34.15
C GLU A 273 -26.24 -46.54 33.48
N SER A 274 -27.21 -47.01 32.69
CA SER A 274 -28.17 -46.12 32.02
C SER A 274 -29.03 -45.36 33.03
N GLY A 275 -29.24 -44.07 32.80
CA GLY A 275 -30.06 -43.21 33.66
C GLY A 275 -29.39 -42.76 34.97
N LYS A 276 -28.20 -43.27 35.33
CA LYS A 276 -27.52 -42.87 36.57
C LYS A 276 -26.98 -41.44 36.51
N VAL A 277 -26.43 -41.06 35.37
CA VAL A 277 -25.87 -39.75 35.10
C VAL A 277 -26.76 -39.06 34.08
N GLU A 278 -27.25 -37.86 34.41
CA GLU A 278 -28.01 -37.05 33.47
C GLU A 278 -27.09 -36.62 32.31
N PRO A 279 -27.45 -36.92 31.04
CA PRO A 279 -26.63 -36.58 29.87
C PRO A 279 -26.25 -35.09 29.82
N ARG A 280 -27.19 -34.22 30.18
CA ARG A 280 -26.96 -32.77 30.25
C ARG A 280 -25.84 -32.41 31.22
N ALA A 281 -25.88 -32.94 32.44
CA ALA A 281 -24.87 -32.67 33.44
C ALA A 281 -23.48 -33.13 32.97
N PHE A 282 -23.40 -34.26 32.27
CA PHE A 282 -22.15 -34.79 31.71
C PHE A 282 -21.55 -33.86 30.64
N TRP A 283 -22.30 -33.55 29.59
CA TRP A 283 -21.80 -32.75 28.45
C TRP A 283 -21.55 -31.27 28.81
N ASP A 284 -22.35 -30.72 29.73
CA ASP A 284 -22.11 -29.37 30.26
C ASP A 284 -20.77 -29.30 31.01
N GLN A 285 -20.43 -30.34 31.80
CA GLN A 285 -19.17 -30.38 32.53
C GLN A 285 -17.97 -30.57 31.58
N ALA A 286 -18.09 -31.39 30.54
CA ALA A 286 -17.06 -31.54 29.52
C ALA A 286 -16.76 -30.21 28.82
N THR A 287 -17.81 -29.51 28.38
CA THR A 287 -17.70 -28.21 27.69
C THR A 287 -17.15 -27.12 28.63
N LYS A 288 -17.60 -27.07 29.88
CA LYS A 288 -17.10 -26.12 30.89
C LYS A 288 -15.63 -26.36 31.24
N ALA A 289 -15.21 -27.63 31.36
CA ALA A 289 -13.82 -27.96 31.66
C ALA A 289 -12.89 -27.55 30.51
N ALA A 290 -13.27 -27.82 29.26
CA ALA A 290 -12.52 -27.40 28.08
C ALA A 290 -12.45 -25.87 27.95
N GLY A 291 -13.58 -25.18 28.08
CA GLY A 291 -13.63 -23.72 28.01
C GLY A 291 -12.80 -23.05 29.11
N ALA A 292 -12.81 -23.61 30.34
CA ALA A 292 -11.98 -23.10 31.44
C ALA A 292 -10.47 -23.25 31.16
N LEU A 293 -10.06 -24.36 30.56
CA LEU A 293 -8.66 -24.58 30.16
C LEU A 293 -8.25 -23.59 29.06
N ILE A 294 -8.99 -23.55 27.94
CA ILE A 294 -8.69 -22.66 26.80
C ILE A 294 -8.64 -21.19 27.24
N LYS A 295 -9.53 -20.76 28.14
CA LYS A 295 -9.56 -19.38 28.65
C LYS A 295 -8.37 -19.05 29.56
N ALA A 296 -7.82 -20.03 30.26
CA ALA A 296 -6.70 -19.84 31.18
C ALA A 296 -5.33 -19.92 30.50
N THR A 297 -5.28 -20.39 29.24
CA THR A 297 -4.04 -20.55 28.46
C THR A 297 -3.66 -19.26 27.73
N ALA A 298 -2.37 -18.95 27.69
CA ALA A 298 -1.83 -17.81 26.94
C ALA A 298 -2.01 -18.00 25.42
N ALA A 299 -2.18 -16.90 24.67
CA ALA A 299 -2.46 -16.92 23.23
C ALA A 299 -1.49 -17.78 22.39
N THR A 300 -0.21 -17.87 22.81
CA THR A 300 0.85 -18.63 22.14
C THR A 300 0.73 -20.15 22.28
N GLU A 301 0.06 -20.63 23.33
CA GLU A 301 -0.04 -22.07 23.64
C GLU A 301 -1.42 -22.65 23.33
N VAL A 302 -2.36 -21.81 22.87
CA VAL A 302 -3.76 -22.23 22.77
C VAL A 302 -3.95 -23.35 21.76
N ASP A 303 -3.15 -23.43 20.70
CA ASP A 303 -3.30 -24.49 19.70
C ASP A 303 -2.91 -25.86 20.26
N ALA A 304 -1.80 -25.95 21.00
CA ALA A 304 -1.38 -27.17 21.69
C ALA A 304 -2.42 -27.63 22.72
N VAL A 305 -2.94 -26.68 23.52
CA VAL A 305 -4.01 -26.95 24.49
C VAL A 305 -5.30 -27.37 23.82
N THR A 306 -5.65 -26.76 22.68
CA THR A 306 -6.83 -27.13 21.90
C THR A 306 -6.71 -28.55 21.36
N THR A 307 -5.52 -28.98 20.92
CA THR A 307 -5.27 -30.38 20.55
C THR A 307 -5.50 -31.34 21.71
N THR A 308 -5.03 -31.01 22.93
CA THR A 308 -5.31 -31.82 24.14
C THR A 308 -6.81 -31.90 24.45
N VAL A 309 -7.56 -30.82 24.22
CA VAL A 309 -9.04 -30.81 24.36
C VAL A 309 -9.69 -31.72 23.32
N LEU A 310 -9.23 -31.70 22.07
CA LEU A 310 -9.75 -32.56 21.01
C LEU A 310 -9.56 -34.05 21.30
N GLU A 311 -8.38 -34.45 21.74
CA GLU A 311 -8.10 -35.83 22.15
C GLU A 311 -8.97 -36.27 23.34
N ALA A 312 -9.22 -35.35 24.28
CA ALA A 312 -10.10 -35.60 25.41
C ALA A 312 -11.56 -35.76 24.97
N PHE A 313 -12.03 -34.94 24.03
CA PHE A 313 -13.38 -35.03 23.50
C PHE A 313 -13.60 -36.33 22.73
N ASP A 314 -12.65 -36.73 21.88
CA ASP A 314 -12.71 -38.00 21.15
C ASP A 314 -12.75 -39.20 22.11
N ASP A 315 -11.89 -39.23 23.12
CA ASP A 315 -11.90 -40.29 24.15
C ASP A 315 -13.23 -40.34 24.94
N LEU A 316 -13.80 -39.19 25.32
CA LEU A 316 -15.08 -39.14 26.03
C LEU A 316 -16.24 -39.62 25.15
N VAL A 317 -16.27 -39.23 23.87
CA VAL A 317 -17.29 -39.67 22.92
C VAL A 317 -17.15 -41.15 22.62
N GLY A 318 -15.93 -41.65 22.41
CA GLY A 318 -15.67 -43.07 22.23
C GLY A 318 -16.08 -43.92 23.44
N ARG A 319 -16.06 -43.36 24.66
CA ARG A 319 -16.62 -44.03 25.86
C ARG A 319 -18.14 -43.96 25.89
N ALA A 320 -18.72 -42.79 25.60
CA ALA A 320 -20.17 -42.61 25.56
C ALA A 320 -20.85 -43.51 24.51
N GLN A 321 -20.21 -43.71 23.35
CA GLN A 321 -20.68 -44.61 22.29
C GLN A 321 -20.78 -46.08 22.72
N ARG A 322 -19.96 -46.51 23.69
CA ARG A 322 -19.99 -47.88 24.21
C ARG A 322 -21.07 -48.10 25.27
N ARG A 323 -21.80 -47.05 25.66
CA ARG A 323 -22.89 -47.18 26.62
C ARG A 323 -24.08 -47.90 25.97
N PRO A 324 -24.85 -48.70 26.73
CA PRO A 324 -26.06 -49.33 26.22
C PRO A 324 -27.14 -48.30 25.82
N ASP A 325 -27.12 -47.10 26.41
CA ASP A 325 -28.03 -45.98 26.13
C ASP A 325 -27.37 -44.86 25.31
N ALA A 326 -26.34 -45.17 24.51
CA ALA A 326 -25.54 -44.18 23.78
C ALA A 326 -26.37 -43.20 22.95
N GLU A 327 -27.42 -43.67 22.27
CA GLU A 327 -28.29 -42.83 21.45
C GLU A 327 -29.00 -41.75 22.28
N ALA A 328 -29.64 -42.13 23.39
CA ALA A 328 -30.27 -41.17 24.29
C ALA A 328 -29.23 -40.28 24.99
N PHE A 329 -28.09 -40.85 25.39
CA PHE A 329 -27.02 -40.16 26.11
C PHE A 329 -26.28 -39.13 25.24
N MET A 330 -26.14 -39.37 23.94
CA MET A 330 -25.53 -38.46 22.96
C MET A 330 -26.59 -37.68 22.16
N SER A 331 -27.71 -37.35 22.79
CA SER A 331 -28.77 -36.56 22.19
C SER A 331 -29.05 -35.27 22.97
N GLY A 332 -29.87 -34.39 22.40
CA GLY A 332 -30.34 -33.19 23.04
C GLY A 332 -29.37 -32.00 23.03
N LYS A 333 -29.83 -30.90 23.64
CA LYS A 333 -29.19 -29.57 23.53
C LYS A 333 -27.77 -29.52 24.10
N ALA A 334 -27.51 -30.22 25.20
CA ALA A 334 -26.19 -30.20 25.84
C ALA A 334 -25.13 -30.92 24.99
N PHE A 335 -25.50 -32.05 24.38
CA PHE A 335 -24.61 -32.74 23.45
C PHE A 335 -24.36 -31.92 22.18
N ALA A 336 -25.39 -31.28 21.62
CA ALA A 336 -25.22 -30.37 20.49
C ALA A 336 -24.26 -29.21 20.81
N ALA A 337 -24.37 -28.60 22.01
CA ALA A 337 -23.46 -27.55 22.46
C ALA A 337 -22.02 -28.07 22.64
N PHE A 338 -21.87 -29.32 23.11
CA PHE A 338 -20.57 -30.00 23.15
C PHE A 338 -19.98 -30.20 21.75
N CYS A 339 -20.77 -30.68 20.76
CA CYS A 339 -20.33 -30.84 19.38
C CYS A 339 -19.95 -29.50 18.73
N GLU A 340 -20.65 -28.41 19.04
CA GLU A 340 -20.27 -27.07 18.60
C GLU A 340 -18.93 -26.65 19.20
N CYS A 341 -18.73 -26.86 20.51
CA CYS A 341 -17.44 -26.63 21.17
C CYS A 341 -16.32 -27.46 20.54
N TRP A 342 -16.58 -28.74 20.23
CA TRP A 342 -15.65 -29.64 19.56
C TRP A 342 -15.29 -29.15 18.15
N THR A 343 -16.29 -28.77 17.36
CA THR A 343 -16.12 -28.20 16.01
C THR A 343 -15.28 -26.92 16.04
N ASN A 344 -15.53 -26.04 17.01
CA ASN A 344 -14.77 -24.80 17.16
C ASN A 344 -13.30 -25.07 17.51
N CYS A 345 -13.03 -26.05 18.39
CA CYS A 345 -11.68 -26.48 18.71
C CYS A 345 -10.97 -27.09 17.48
N ALA A 346 -11.68 -27.90 16.69
CA ALA A 346 -11.14 -28.57 15.51
C ALA A 346 -10.83 -27.56 14.40
N ASN A 347 -11.72 -26.60 14.16
CA ASN A 347 -11.50 -25.51 13.22
C ASN A 347 -10.29 -24.64 13.60
N ARG A 348 -10.12 -24.35 14.89
CA ARG A 348 -8.99 -23.55 15.38
C ARG A 348 -7.64 -24.20 15.08
N THR A 349 -7.54 -25.51 15.28
CA THR A 349 -6.31 -26.29 15.06
C THR A 349 -6.19 -26.89 13.65
N ARG A 350 -7.19 -26.63 12.79
CA ARG A 350 -7.31 -27.24 11.44
C ARG A 350 -7.27 -28.77 11.46
N ASN A 351 -7.81 -29.40 12.51
CA ASN A 351 -7.86 -30.85 12.63
C ASN A 351 -9.06 -31.42 11.84
N ILE A 352 -8.81 -31.79 10.58
CA ILE A 352 -9.84 -32.31 9.66
C ILE A 352 -10.40 -33.66 10.15
N SER A 353 -9.57 -34.51 10.76
CA SER A 353 -10.01 -35.80 11.33
C SER A 353 -11.08 -35.60 12.41
N ALA A 354 -10.85 -34.65 13.33
CA ALA A 354 -11.82 -34.31 14.36
C ALA A 354 -13.13 -33.74 13.78
N LEU A 355 -13.07 -32.93 12.71
CA LEU A 355 -14.29 -32.47 12.02
C LEU A 355 -15.07 -33.63 11.39
N GLY A 356 -14.38 -34.60 10.79
CA GLY A 356 -14.99 -35.81 10.26
C GLY A 356 -15.65 -36.66 11.35
N GLN A 357 -15.00 -36.81 12.51
CA GLN A 357 -15.57 -37.49 13.66
C GLN A 357 -16.84 -36.78 14.17
N VAL A 358 -16.81 -35.46 14.33
CA VAL A 358 -18.01 -34.70 14.74
C VAL A 358 -19.14 -34.90 13.74
N ALA A 359 -18.86 -34.82 12.44
CA ALA A 359 -19.85 -35.04 11.39
C ALA A 359 -20.47 -36.46 11.46
N ASN A 360 -19.66 -37.49 11.73
CA ASN A 360 -20.14 -38.86 11.87
C ASN A 360 -21.06 -39.04 13.08
N VAL A 361 -20.81 -38.32 14.17
CA VAL A 361 -21.61 -38.43 15.40
C VAL A 361 -22.89 -37.59 15.32
N VAL A 362 -22.85 -36.44 14.64
CA VAL A 362 -24.03 -35.60 14.39
C VAL A 362 -24.92 -36.15 13.26
N GLY A 363 -24.31 -36.85 12.28
CA GLY A 363 -24.93 -37.26 11.02
C GLY A 363 -25.74 -38.57 11.03
N LYS A 364 -26.20 -39.07 12.19
CA LYS A 364 -27.16 -40.18 12.25
C LYS A 364 -28.58 -39.69 12.56
N PRO A 365 -29.35 -39.16 11.60
CA PRO A 365 -30.75 -38.81 11.81
C PRO A 365 -31.70 -39.98 11.54
N SER A 366 -32.85 -39.97 12.23
CA SER A 366 -34.03 -40.80 11.93
C SER A 366 -34.71 -40.33 10.63
N ALA A 367 -35.25 -41.28 9.86
CA ALA A 367 -35.40 -41.21 8.40
C ALA A 367 -36.29 -40.11 7.75
N ASP A 368 -37.22 -39.44 8.43
CA ASP A 368 -38.38 -38.89 7.68
C ASP A 368 -38.50 -37.36 7.52
N THR A 369 -37.52 -36.53 7.92
CA THR A 369 -37.62 -35.05 7.71
C THR A 369 -36.28 -34.30 7.59
N VAL A 370 -35.15 -35.00 7.44
CA VAL A 370 -33.83 -34.46 7.84
C VAL A 370 -32.84 -34.18 6.70
N ASP A 371 -33.20 -34.35 5.42
CA ASP A 371 -32.19 -34.38 4.35
C ASP A 371 -31.51 -33.02 4.05
N LEU A 372 -32.29 -31.93 3.93
CA LEU A 372 -31.77 -30.60 3.58
C LEU A 372 -30.93 -29.94 4.69
N SER A 373 -31.25 -30.19 5.96
CA SER A 373 -30.49 -29.63 7.10
C SER A 373 -29.13 -30.30 7.27
N VAL A 374 -29.07 -31.62 7.02
CA VAL A 374 -27.82 -32.38 7.01
C VAL A 374 -26.96 -31.97 5.83
N GLN A 375 -27.54 -31.86 4.63
CA GLN A 375 -26.85 -31.37 3.45
C GLN A 375 -26.33 -29.93 3.67
N CYS A 376 -27.14 -29.06 4.28
CA CYS A 376 -26.71 -27.71 4.65
C CYS A 376 -25.51 -27.75 5.60
N THR A 377 -25.54 -28.59 6.64
CA THR A 377 -24.45 -28.68 7.60
C THR A 377 -23.18 -29.28 6.97
N LYS A 378 -23.32 -30.30 6.12
CA LYS A 378 -22.21 -30.90 5.37
C LYS A 378 -21.54 -29.87 4.45
N SER A 379 -22.31 -29.16 3.64
CA SER A 379 -21.76 -28.14 2.73
C SER A 379 -21.20 -26.92 3.47
N CYS A 380 -21.80 -26.50 4.59
CA CYS A 380 -21.20 -25.45 5.43
C CYS A 380 -19.83 -25.86 5.99
N THR A 381 -19.68 -27.13 6.40
CA THR A 381 -18.39 -27.66 6.88
C THR A 381 -17.36 -27.69 5.75
N LEU A 382 -17.74 -28.13 4.55
CA LEU A 382 -16.86 -28.10 3.38
C LEU A 382 -16.43 -26.67 3.02
N PHE A 383 -17.35 -25.71 2.99
CA PHE A 383 -17.00 -24.30 2.76
C PHE A 383 -16.09 -23.74 3.85
N ALA A 384 -16.29 -24.13 5.11
CA ALA A 384 -15.37 -23.74 6.19
C ALA A 384 -13.96 -24.33 5.99
N GLN A 385 -13.86 -25.58 5.52
CA GLN A 385 -12.59 -26.22 5.17
C GLN A 385 -11.91 -25.51 4.00
N ILE A 386 -12.63 -25.25 2.90
CA ILE A 386 -12.11 -24.50 1.74
C ILE A 386 -11.63 -23.11 2.18
N ALA A 387 -12.41 -22.41 3.01
CA ALA A 387 -12.02 -21.09 3.52
C ALA A 387 -10.73 -21.13 4.36
N ALA A 388 -10.51 -22.20 5.14
CA ALA A 388 -9.38 -22.33 6.05
C ALA A 388 -8.11 -22.87 5.39
N ALA A 389 -8.25 -23.82 4.47
CA ALA A 389 -7.15 -24.45 3.77
C ALA A 389 -6.67 -23.61 2.58
N LYS A 390 -7.54 -22.77 2.00
CA LYS A 390 -7.35 -22.16 0.67
C LYS A 390 -7.12 -23.24 -0.43
N GLU A 391 -7.47 -24.50 -0.16
CA GLU A 391 -7.31 -25.63 -1.08
C GLU A 391 -8.59 -25.83 -1.90
N THR A 392 -8.45 -25.88 -3.22
CA THR A 392 -9.53 -26.14 -4.18
C THR A 392 -9.85 -27.61 -4.35
N ASP A 393 -9.00 -28.53 -3.90
CA ASP A 393 -9.19 -29.98 -4.09
C ASP A 393 -10.46 -30.50 -3.41
N LEU A 394 -10.95 -29.79 -2.40
CA LEU A 394 -12.22 -30.08 -1.72
C LEU A 394 -13.45 -29.66 -2.54
N MET A 395 -13.28 -28.98 -3.67
CA MET A 395 -14.36 -28.49 -4.53
C MET A 395 -15.20 -29.65 -5.09
N ASP A 396 -14.58 -30.77 -5.45
CA ASP A 396 -15.28 -31.93 -6.02
C ASP A 396 -16.15 -32.66 -5.00
N ALA A 397 -15.91 -32.44 -3.70
CA ALA A 397 -16.74 -32.96 -2.61
C ALA A 397 -17.99 -32.10 -2.33
N VAL A 398 -18.06 -30.88 -2.86
CA VAL A 398 -19.20 -29.98 -2.69
C VAL A 398 -20.33 -30.41 -3.62
N ASP A 399 -21.45 -30.82 -3.03
CA ASP A 399 -22.69 -31.06 -3.77
C ASP A 399 -23.36 -29.72 -4.14
N TRP A 400 -22.94 -29.15 -5.27
CA TRP A 400 -23.40 -27.85 -5.77
C TRP A 400 -24.91 -27.82 -6.08
N ALA A 401 -25.50 -28.94 -6.50
CA ALA A 401 -26.94 -29.05 -6.68
C ALA A 401 -27.66 -28.95 -5.33
N GLY A 402 -27.13 -29.64 -4.32
CA GLY A 402 -27.55 -29.51 -2.93
C GLY A 402 -27.44 -28.10 -2.37
N VAL A 403 -26.31 -27.43 -2.59
CA VAL A 403 -26.12 -26.03 -2.16
C VAL A 403 -27.16 -25.12 -2.78
N THR A 404 -27.42 -25.28 -4.08
CA THR A 404 -28.44 -24.50 -4.80
C THR A 404 -29.82 -24.72 -4.18
N LEU A 405 -30.21 -25.98 -3.96
CA LEU A 405 -31.49 -26.33 -3.34
C LEU A 405 -31.63 -25.77 -1.90
N VAL A 406 -30.55 -25.81 -1.12
CA VAL A 406 -30.51 -25.25 0.24
C VAL A 406 -30.63 -23.72 0.23
N LEU A 407 -30.01 -23.04 -0.74
CA LEU A 407 -30.14 -21.59 -0.89
C LEU A 407 -31.55 -21.16 -1.30
N SER A 408 -32.31 -22.02 -1.99
CA SER A 408 -33.72 -21.79 -2.27
C SER A 408 -34.61 -21.88 -1.02
N ASN A 409 -34.11 -22.48 0.08
CA ASN A 409 -34.86 -22.62 1.33
C ASN A 409 -34.58 -21.43 2.28
N PRO A 410 -35.60 -20.60 2.62
CA PRO A 410 -35.41 -19.38 3.40
C PRO A 410 -34.88 -19.62 4.83
N ASP A 411 -35.21 -20.75 5.47
CA ASP A 411 -34.77 -21.06 6.83
C ASP A 411 -33.28 -21.42 6.91
N LEU A 412 -32.74 -22.00 5.83
CA LEU A 412 -31.35 -22.46 5.75
C LEU A 412 -30.45 -21.49 4.97
N HIS A 413 -31.02 -20.64 4.12
CA HIS A 413 -30.32 -19.69 3.25
C HIS A 413 -29.26 -18.89 4.01
N GLY A 414 -29.62 -18.28 5.15
CA GLY A 414 -28.72 -17.42 5.90
C GLY A 414 -27.47 -18.12 6.45
N LYS A 415 -27.56 -19.41 6.80
CA LYS A 415 -26.41 -20.19 7.30
C LYS A 415 -25.51 -20.62 6.15
N MET A 416 -26.11 -21.16 5.07
CA MET A 416 -25.39 -21.58 3.87
C MET A 416 -24.66 -20.41 3.21
N TYR A 417 -25.36 -19.31 3.00
CA TYR A 417 -24.83 -18.12 2.35
C TYR A 417 -23.61 -17.55 3.08
N ARG A 418 -23.65 -17.45 4.42
CA ARG A 418 -22.49 -16.96 5.19
C ARG A 418 -21.27 -17.88 5.08
N ALA A 419 -21.48 -19.20 5.09
CA ALA A 419 -20.39 -20.16 4.94
C ALA A 419 -19.76 -20.05 3.55
N MET A 420 -20.61 -20.04 2.50
CA MET A 420 -20.19 -19.87 1.11
C MET A 420 -19.49 -18.52 0.89
N GLU A 421 -20.01 -17.42 1.42
CA GLU A 421 -19.43 -16.08 1.31
C GLU A 421 -18.05 -16.00 1.97
N LYS A 422 -17.86 -16.67 3.11
CA LYS A 422 -16.55 -16.75 3.78
C LYS A 422 -15.54 -17.53 2.93
N ALA A 423 -15.95 -18.66 2.34
CA ALA A 423 -15.12 -19.42 1.42
C ALA A 423 -14.77 -18.61 0.18
N ARG A 424 -15.77 -17.98 -0.45
CA ARG A 424 -15.63 -17.11 -1.62
C ARG A 424 -14.59 -16.02 -1.40
N ARG A 425 -14.70 -15.25 -0.30
CA ARG A 425 -13.73 -14.19 0.02
C ARG A 425 -12.32 -14.73 0.19
N SER A 426 -12.15 -15.84 0.92
CA SER A 426 -10.84 -16.46 1.14
C SER A 426 -10.20 -16.91 -0.18
N VAL A 427 -10.99 -17.55 -1.06
CA VAL A 427 -10.50 -18.02 -2.37
C VAL A 427 -10.23 -16.86 -3.31
N ILE A 428 -11.05 -15.80 -3.35
CA ILE A 428 -10.75 -14.60 -4.15
C ILE A 428 -9.42 -13.99 -3.74
N THR A 429 -9.15 -13.85 -2.43
CA THR A 429 -7.84 -13.38 -1.96
C THR A 429 -6.71 -14.31 -2.40
N SER A 430 -6.92 -15.64 -2.38
CA SER A 430 -5.94 -16.61 -2.88
C SER A 430 -5.70 -16.49 -4.39
N VAL A 431 -6.74 -16.22 -5.19
CA VAL A 431 -6.65 -16.03 -6.65
C VAL A 431 -5.92 -14.73 -6.98
N ASP A 432 -6.17 -13.65 -6.24
CA ASP A 432 -5.45 -12.39 -6.38
C ASP A 432 -3.95 -12.54 -6.01
N GLU A 433 -3.62 -13.48 -5.12
CA GLU A 433 -2.24 -13.90 -4.79
C GLU A 433 -1.60 -14.82 -5.87
N GLY A 434 -2.34 -15.20 -6.91
CA GLY A 434 -1.85 -16.02 -8.03
C GLY A 434 -2.04 -17.54 -7.87
N ASN A 435 -2.79 -18.00 -6.87
CA ASN A 435 -3.05 -19.43 -6.65
C ASN A 435 -4.17 -19.97 -7.55
N ASP A 436 -4.22 -21.30 -7.71
CA ASP A 436 -5.27 -21.99 -8.46
C ASP A 436 -6.58 -21.99 -7.65
N GLY A 437 -7.44 -21.01 -7.92
CA GLY A 437 -8.75 -20.85 -7.27
C GLY A 437 -9.89 -20.53 -8.23
N ALA A 438 -9.60 -20.38 -9.53
CA ALA A 438 -10.54 -19.80 -10.48
C ALA A 438 -11.76 -20.70 -10.72
N ALA A 439 -11.56 -22.02 -10.80
CA ALA A 439 -12.66 -22.97 -11.00
C ALA A 439 -13.69 -22.91 -9.86
N PHE A 440 -13.22 -22.78 -8.61
CA PHE A 440 -14.10 -22.65 -7.45
C PHE A 440 -14.91 -21.35 -7.51
N VAL A 441 -14.26 -20.22 -7.82
CA VAL A 441 -14.96 -18.92 -7.91
C VAL A 441 -15.97 -18.93 -9.06
N GLU A 442 -15.67 -19.58 -10.19
CA GLU A 442 -16.62 -19.77 -11.29
C GLU A 442 -17.84 -20.60 -10.86
N LYS A 443 -17.65 -21.68 -10.09
CA LYS A 443 -18.77 -22.47 -9.53
C LYS A 443 -19.62 -21.69 -8.53
N VAL A 444 -18.99 -20.91 -7.63
CA VAL A 444 -19.72 -20.03 -6.71
C VAL A 444 -20.51 -18.97 -7.47
N MET A 445 -19.95 -18.41 -8.55
CA MET A 445 -20.66 -17.47 -9.43
C MET A 445 -21.90 -18.10 -10.06
N ASP A 446 -21.81 -19.34 -10.58
CA ASP A 446 -22.97 -20.05 -11.16
C ASP A 446 -24.09 -20.28 -10.12
N VAL A 447 -23.71 -20.65 -8.88
CA VAL A 447 -24.66 -20.84 -7.77
C VAL A 447 -25.31 -19.52 -7.35
N LEU A 448 -24.54 -18.44 -7.25
CA LEU A 448 -25.05 -17.11 -6.93
C LEU A 448 -25.99 -16.61 -8.02
N GLU A 449 -25.67 -16.84 -9.30
CA GLU A 449 -26.54 -16.47 -10.42
C GLU A 449 -27.88 -17.22 -10.36
N CYS A 450 -27.84 -18.54 -10.13
CA CYS A 450 -29.05 -19.34 -9.94
C CYS A 450 -29.88 -18.87 -8.72
N SER A 451 -29.22 -18.56 -7.61
CA SER A 451 -29.85 -18.01 -6.41
C SER A 451 -30.53 -16.66 -6.67
N VAL A 452 -29.86 -15.76 -7.42
CA VAL A 452 -30.43 -14.46 -7.81
C VAL A 452 -31.65 -14.62 -8.71
N GLN A 453 -31.62 -15.56 -9.68
CA GLN A 453 -32.74 -15.83 -10.57
C GLN A 453 -33.97 -16.38 -9.84
N GLN A 454 -33.78 -17.16 -8.78
CA GLN A 454 -34.90 -17.80 -8.08
C GLN A 454 -35.54 -16.89 -7.03
N ASN A 455 -34.74 -16.31 -6.12
CA ASN A 455 -35.22 -15.55 -4.96
C ASN A 455 -34.23 -14.42 -4.57
N GLY A 456 -33.55 -13.84 -5.55
CA GLY A 456 -32.44 -12.92 -5.33
C GLY A 456 -32.79 -11.72 -4.45
N THR A 457 -32.04 -11.56 -3.36
CA THR A 457 -31.99 -10.30 -2.62
C THR A 457 -30.94 -9.37 -3.22
N ASN A 458 -31.03 -8.06 -2.96
CA ASN A 458 -30.00 -7.10 -3.34
C ASN A 458 -28.60 -7.48 -2.78
N ASP A 459 -28.54 -8.14 -1.63
CA ASP A 459 -27.28 -8.62 -1.04
C ASP A 459 -26.68 -9.77 -1.87
N THR A 460 -27.51 -10.73 -2.30
CA THR A 460 -27.09 -11.83 -3.19
C THR A 460 -26.59 -11.28 -4.53
N LEU A 461 -27.31 -10.31 -5.11
CA LEU A 461 -26.90 -9.66 -6.35
C LEU A 461 -25.58 -8.89 -6.19
N THR A 462 -25.39 -8.19 -5.06
CA THR A 462 -24.14 -7.48 -4.78
C THR A 462 -22.96 -8.46 -4.70
N SER A 463 -23.11 -9.57 -3.98
CA SER A 463 -22.08 -10.62 -3.94
C SER A 463 -21.83 -11.27 -5.30
N LEU A 464 -22.86 -11.46 -6.13
CA LEU A 464 -22.70 -11.95 -7.50
C LEU A 464 -21.86 -10.97 -8.34
N LEU A 465 -22.20 -9.68 -8.32
CA LEU A 465 -21.47 -8.65 -9.06
C LEU A 465 -20.01 -8.52 -8.60
N ASP A 466 -19.75 -8.53 -7.29
CA ASP A 466 -18.39 -8.51 -6.75
C ASP A 466 -17.58 -9.73 -7.23
N THR A 467 -18.21 -10.91 -7.28
CA THR A 467 -17.58 -12.14 -7.78
C THR A 467 -17.26 -12.04 -9.26
N ILE A 468 -18.21 -11.55 -10.07
CA ILE A 468 -18.01 -11.32 -11.50
C ILE A 468 -16.85 -10.34 -11.72
N PHE A 469 -16.76 -9.25 -10.96
CA PHE A 469 -15.67 -8.27 -11.10
C PHE A 469 -14.30 -8.87 -10.78
N SER A 470 -14.19 -9.69 -9.73
CA SER A 470 -12.95 -10.39 -9.40
C SER A 470 -12.56 -11.42 -10.47
N VAL A 471 -13.49 -12.26 -10.92
CA VAL A 471 -13.23 -13.27 -11.97
C VAL A 471 -12.85 -12.59 -13.29
N SER A 472 -13.53 -11.53 -13.69
CA SER A 472 -13.20 -10.76 -14.90
C SER A 472 -11.81 -10.15 -14.82
N ARG A 473 -11.38 -9.62 -13.66
CA ARG A 473 -10.03 -9.08 -13.48
C ARG A 473 -8.97 -10.16 -13.63
N TRP A 474 -9.16 -11.31 -12.98
CA TRP A 474 -8.26 -12.45 -13.10
C TRP A 474 -8.19 -12.98 -14.54
N ALA A 475 -9.35 -13.19 -15.17
CA ALA A 475 -9.45 -13.67 -16.54
C ALA A 475 -8.80 -12.71 -17.55
N LEU A 476 -8.68 -11.41 -17.23
CA LEU A 476 -8.06 -10.41 -18.12
C LEU A 476 -6.60 -10.74 -18.42
N ALA A 477 -5.88 -11.30 -17.45
CA ALA A 477 -4.47 -11.67 -17.60
C ALA A 477 -4.29 -12.80 -18.62
N GLY A 478 -5.19 -13.80 -18.61
CA GLY A 478 -5.13 -14.96 -19.50
C GLY A 478 -5.85 -14.78 -20.83
N SER A 479 -7.07 -14.22 -20.82
CA SER A 479 -7.94 -14.10 -22.00
C SER A 479 -8.89 -12.91 -21.88
N PRO A 480 -8.58 -11.77 -22.53
CA PRO A 480 -9.46 -10.60 -22.54
C PRO A 480 -10.88 -10.90 -23.05
N PRO A 481 -11.11 -11.74 -24.09
CA PRO A 481 -12.47 -12.13 -24.47
C PRO A 481 -13.23 -12.87 -23.37
N LYS A 482 -12.56 -13.75 -22.61
CA LYS A 482 -13.18 -14.44 -21.46
C LYS A 482 -13.57 -13.43 -20.38
N ALA A 483 -12.68 -12.50 -20.03
CA ALA A 483 -12.96 -11.44 -19.06
C ALA A 483 -14.16 -10.56 -19.46
N HIS A 484 -14.25 -10.21 -20.74
CA HIS A 484 -15.38 -9.46 -21.31
C HIS A 484 -16.68 -10.26 -21.25
N ALA A 485 -16.67 -11.54 -21.63
CA ALA A 485 -17.83 -12.42 -21.52
C ALA A 485 -18.31 -12.56 -20.07
N THR A 486 -17.37 -12.66 -19.11
CA THR A 486 -17.71 -12.69 -17.68
C THR A 486 -18.35 -11.37 -17.21
N LEU A 487 -17.86 -10.19 -17.64
CA LEU A 487 -18.54 -8.92 -17.33
C LEU A 487 -19.90 -8.78 -18.02
N THR A 488 -20.08 -9.39 -19.19
CA THR A 488 -21.36 -9.40 -19.89
C THR A 488 -22.43 -10.16 -19.09
N ARG A 489 -22.04 -11.19 -18.32
CA ARG A 489 -22.94 -11.85 -17.35
C ARG A 489 -23.42 -10.88 -16.27
N ALA A 490 -22.58 -9.94 -15.82
CA ALA A 490 -23.02 -8.91 -14.87
C ALA A 490 -24.08 -8.00 -15.47
N VAL A 491 -24.00 -7.68 -16.79
CA VAL A 491 -25.05 -6.91 -17.48
C VAL A 491 -26.37 -7.66 -17.48
N ALA A 492 -26.37 -8.96 -17.78
CA ALA A 492 -27.58 -9.79 -17.72
C ALA A 492 -28.16 -9.86 -16.30
N ALA A 493 -27.31 -9.94 -15.27
CA ALA A 493 -27.74 -9.92 -13.88
C ALA A 493 -28.42 -8.60 -13.45
N LEU A 494 -28.15 -7.48 -14.14
CA LEU A 494 -28.83 -6.20 -13.87
C LEU A 494 -30.33 -6.24 -14.17
N ASP A 495 -30.78 -7.12 -15.06
CA ASP A 495 -32.21 -7.27 -15.36
C ASP A 495 -32.99 -7.98 -14.24
N LEU A 496 -32.28 -8.66 -13.35
CA LEU A 496 -32.83 -9.27 -12.14
C LEU A 496 -32.90 -8.30 -10.96
N ALA A 497 -32.28 -7.12 -11.07
CA ALA A 497 -32.30 -6.11 -10.02
C ALA A 497 -33.68 -5.44 -9.91
N THR A 498 -34.37 -5.64 -8.80
CA THR A 498 -35.67 -4.99 -8.51
C THR A 498 -35.51 -3.57 -7.96
N GLU A 499 -34.39 -3.29 -7.28
CA GLU A 499 -34.07 -1.99 -6.70
C GLU A 499 -32.64 -1.56 -7.05
N ARG A 500 -32.36 -0.25 -6.99
CA ARG A 500 -31.02 0.33 -7.19
C ARG A 500 -30.38 -0.05 -8.54
N LYS A 501 -31.18 -0.38 -9.56
CA LYS A 501 -30.72 -0.81 -10.88
C LYS A 501 -29.75 0.22 -11.49
N ALA A 502 -30.07 1.52 -11.35
CA ALA A 502 -29.17 2.60 -11.78
C ALA A 502 -27.78 2.52 -11.13
N ASN A 503 -27.70 2.24 -9.83
CA ASN A 503 -26.43 2.16 -9.11
C ASN A 503 -25.62 0.92 -9.50
N TYR A 504 -26.27 -0.24 -9.68
CA TYR A 504 -25.58 -1.44 -10.16
C TYR A 504 -25.08 -1.26 -11.60
N ALA A 505 -25.87 -0.66 -12.49
CA ALA A 505 -25.44 -0.33 -13.86
C ALA A 505 -24.21 0.59 -13.86
N ARG A 506 -24.17 1.59 -12.98
CA ARG A 506 -23.00 2.46 -12.78
C ARG A 506 -21.75 1.67 -12.36
N CYS A 507 -21.88 0.75 -11.40
CA CYS A 507 -20.77 -0.08 -10.94
C CYS A 507 -20.22 -1.00 -12.05
N VAL A 508 -21.10 -1.69 -12.78
CA VAL A 508 -20.71 -2.56 -13.90
C VAL A 508 -20.05 -1.74 -15.02
N SER A 509 -20.58 -0.55 -15.33
CA SER A 509 -19.97 0.39 -16.27
C SER A 509 -18.55 0.80 -15.83
N GLY A 510 -18.35 1.06 -14.54
CA GLY A 510 -17.03 1.32 -13.95
C GLY A 510 -16.07 0.14 -14.09
N ALA A 511 -16.55 -1.09 -13.87
CA ALA A 511 -15.73 -2.30 -14.02
C ALA A 511 -15.23 -2.47 -15.47
N PHE A 512 -16.11 -2.28 -16.46
CA PHE A 512 -15.74 -2.26 -17.88
C PHE A 512 -14.64 -1.24 -18.16
N HIS A 513 -14.80 0.00 -17.68
CA HIS A 513 -13.82 1.05 -17.90
C HIS A 513 -12.46 0.75 -17.25
N ASN A 514 -12.45 0.21 -16.03
CA ASN A 514 -11.21 -0.12 -15.33
C ASN A 514 -10.41 -1.20 -16.08
N LEU A 515 -11.05 -2.29 -16.52
CA LEU A 515 -10.37 -3.34 -17.28
C LEU A 515 -9.93 -2.84 -18.66
N ALA A 516 -10.72 -1.98 -19.31
CA ALA A 516 -10.30 -1.31 -20.54
C ALA A 516 -9.05 -0.46 -20.35
N GLY A 517 -8.95 0.30 -19.24
CA GLY A 517 -7.77 1.09 -18.90
C GLY A 517 -6.51 0.23 -18.75
N THR A 518 -6.62 -0.93 -18.09
CA THR A 518 -5.53 -1.92 -18.00
C THR A 518 -5.08 -2.39 -19.38
N LEU A 519 -6.02 -2.73 -20.28
CA LEU A 519 -5.70 -3.16 -21.65
C LEU A 519 -5.09 -2.04 -22.49
N TYR A 520 -5.58 -0.81 -22.34
CA TYR A 520 -5.05 0.37 -23.02
C TYR A 520 -3.59 0.63 -22.60
N ASN A 521 -3.29 0.60 -21.31
CA ASN A 521 -1.94 0.78 -20.77
C ASN A 521 -1.00 -0.34 -21.24
N ALA A 522 -1.52 -1.56 -21.43
CA ALA A 522 -0.80 -2.67 -22.05
C ALA A 522 -0.70 -2.58 -23.59
N THR A 523 -1.10 -1.45 -24.20
CA THR A 523 -1.14 -1.21 -25.66
C THR A 523 -2.04 -2.17 -26.45
N LYS A 524 -2.93 -2.91 -25.78
CA LYS A 524 -3.88 -3.86 -26.39
C LYS A 524 -5.17 -3.17 -26.82
N TYR A 525 -5.07 -2.15 -27.68
CA TYR A 525 -6.20 -1.27 -28.06
C TYR A 525 -7.40 -2.04 -28.64
N GLY A 526 -7.15 -3.06 -29.48
CA GLY A 526 -8.22 -3.90 -30.05
C GLY A 526 -9.02 -4.65 -29.00
N ALA A 527 -8.36 -5.16 -27.96
CA ALA A 527 -9.01 -5.85 -26.85
C ALA A 527 -9.72 -4.87 -25.91
N ALA A 528 -9.25 -3.62 -25.78
CA ALA A 528 -9.86 -2.61 -24.93
C ALA A 528 -11.20 -2.08 -25.47
N ILE A 529 -11.39 -2.07 -26.80
CA ILE A 529 -12.57 -1.48 -27.44
C ILE A 529 -13.90 -2.08 -26.95
N PRO A 530 -14.12 -3.41 -26.96
CA PRO A 530 -15.40 -3.98 -26.50
C PRO A 530 -15.75 -3.59 -25.06
N PHE A 531 -14.74 -3.52 -24.18
CA PHE A 531 -14.94 -3.06 -22.80
C PHE A 531 -15.34 -1.59 -22.73
N LEU A 532 -14.70 -0.72 -23.53
CA LEU A 532 -15.04 0.70 -23.55
C LEU A 532 -16.42 0.95 -24.17
N GLU A 533 -16.79 0.25 -25.24
CA GLU A 533 -18.10 0.38 -25.88
C GLU A 533 -19.23 0.05 -24.90
N ASP A 534 -19.14 -1.10 -24.24
CA ASP A 534 -20.16 -1.52 -23.27
C ASP A 534 -20.13 -0.67 -22.01
N GLY A 535 -18.93 -0.31 -21.53
CA GLY A 535 -18.75 0.62 -20.41
C GLY A 535 -19.39 1.99 -20.66
N CYS A 536 -19.25 2.54 -21.86
CA CYS A 536 -19.84 3.83 -22.24
C CYS A 536 -21.37 3.74 -22.37
N LYS A 537 -21.88 2.74 -23.10
CA LYS A 537 -23.34 2.52 -23.26
C LYS A 537 -24.02 2.32 -21.92
N LEU A 538 -23.45 1.47 -21.07
CA LEU A 538 -24.01 1.18 -19.75
C LEU A 538 -23.90 2.38 -18.80
N GLY A 539 -22.85 3.20 -18.92
CA GLY A 539 -22.72 4.44 -18.18
C GLY A 539 -23.79 5.47 -18.58
N GLY A 540 -24.07 5.61 -19.86
CA GLY A 540 -25.19 6.42 -20.37
C GLY A 540 -26.54 5.91 -19.85
N ASN A 541 -26.78 4.60 -19.94
CA ASN A 541 -27.99 3.97 -19.41
C ASN A 541 -28.15 4.18 -17.90
N ALA A 542 -27.06 4.08 -17.13
CA ALA A 542 -27.10 4.32 -15.69
C ALA A 542 -27.54 5.76 -15.34
N ARG A 543 -27.11 6.77 -16.11
CA ARG A 543 -27.57 8.16 -15.95
C ARG A 543 -29.05 8.31 -16.28
N GLU A 544 -29.51 7.62 -17.32
CA GLU A 544 -30.92 7.62 -17.72
C GLU A 544 -31.81 7.00 -16.64
N LEU A 545 -31.46 5.79 -16.18
CA LEU A 545 -32.14 5.09 -15.09
C LEU A 545 -32.18 5.95 -13.82
N ARG A 546 -31.08 6.61 -13.45
CA ARG A 546 -31.04 7.51 -12.29
C ARG A 546 -32.06 8.65 -12.43
N ARG A 547 -32.21 9.23 -13.63
CA ARG A 547 -33.17 10.31 -13.89
C ARG A 547 -34.61 9.82 -13.76
N GLN A 548 -34.87 8.60 -14.21
CA GLN A 548 -36.18 7.97 -14.14
C GLN A 548 -36.57 7.58 -12.70
N GLU A 549 -35.62 7.04 -11.92
CA GLU A 549 -35.85 6.59 -10.54
C GLU A 549 -36.06 7.77 -9.55
N GLN A 550 -35.86 9.03 -9.95
CA GLN A 550 -35.98 10.24 -9.11
C GLN A 550 -35.30 10.13 -7.72
N ILE A 551 -34.19 9.39 -7.64
CA ILE A 551 -33.51 9.13 -6.37
C ILE A 551 -32.93 10.45 -5.82
N LYS A 552 -33.55 10.95 -4.74
CA LYS A 552 -33.09 12.12 -3.98
C LYS A 552 -31.99 11.82 -2.96
N ASP A 553 -31.64 10.54 -2.75
CA ASP A 553 -30.79 10.13 -1.64
C ASP A 553 -29.29 10.25 -1.96
N ASP A 554 -28.57 10.99 -1.13
CA ASP A 554 -27.24 11.58 -1.39
C ASP A 554 -26.06 10.63 -1.05
N LYS A 555 -26.34 9.44 -0.50
CA LYS A 555 -25.30 8.51 -0.01
C LYS A 555 -24.29 8.08 -1.08
N ASN A 556 -24.67 8.17 -2.36
CA ASN A 556 -23.82 7.81 -3.49
C ASN A 556 -23.49 9.02 -4.40
N ALA A 557 -23.64 10.26 -3.91
CA ALA A 557 -23.42 11.48 -4.70
C ALA A 557 -22.04 11.51 -5.36
N ASP A 558 -21.00 11.14 -4.62
CA ASP A 558 -19.63 11.07 -5.12
C ASP A 558 -19.47 10.04 -6.24
N GLY A 559 -20.10 8.87 -6.09
CA GLY A 559 -20.04 7.82 -7.11
C GLY A 559 -20.72 8.23 -8.42
N TRP A 560 -21.77 9.05 -8.34
CA TRP A 560 -22.43 9.62 -9.51
C TRP A 560 -21.66 10.77 -10.13
N LYS A 561 -21.15 11.69 -9.31
CA LYS A 561 -20.25 12.76 -9.75
C LYS A 561 -19.06 12.17 -10.49
N GLN A 562 -18.48 11.08 -9.98
CA GLN A 562 -17.42 10.35 -10.65
C GLN A 562 -17.86 9.81 -12.03
N LEU A 563 -19.06 9.23 -12.15
CA LEU A 563 -19.56 8.79 -13.46
C LEU A 563 -19.72 9.97 -14.43
N ASP A 564 -20.32 11.08 -13.98
CA ASP A 564 -20.53 12.29 -14.78
C ASP A 564 -19.19 12.88 -15.25
N GLU A 565 -18.20 12.96 -14.36
CA GLU A 565 -16.86 13.47 -14.66
C GLU A 565 -16.00 12.53 -15.51
N GLN A 566 -16.29 11.22 -15.50
CA GLN A 566 -15.51 10.23 -16.23
C GLN A 566 -16.13 9.83 -17.56
N LEU A 567 -17.44 9.91 -17.76
CA LEU A 567 -18.10 9.33 -18.94
C LEU A 567 -17.55 9.89 -20.26
N TRP A 568 -17.30 11.20 -20.34
CA TRP A 568 -16.67 11.80 -21.52
C TRP A 568 -15.24 11.29 -21.73
N ARG A 569 -14.44 11.10 -20.66
CA ARG A 569 -13.09 10.51 -20.75
C ARG A 569 -13.12 9.06 -21.26
N ARG A 570 -14.18 8.31 -20.95
CA ARG A 570 -14.36 6.94 -21.47
C ARG A 570 -14.58 6.95 -22.98
N TRP A 571 -15.42 7.86 -23.46
CA TRP A 571 -15.65 8.07 -24.90
C TRP A 571 -14.39 8.59 -25.62
N GLU A 572 -13.64 9.51 -25.00
CA GLU A 572 -12.35 9.96 -25.50
C GLU A 572 -11.38 8.79 -25.66
N LEU A 573 -11.21 7.97 -24.62
CA LEU A 573 -10.34 6.80 -24.63
C LEU A 573 -10.76 5.80 -25.71
N LEU A 574 -12.06 5.60 -25.91
CA LEU A 574 -12.59 4.77 -26.99
C LEU A 574 -12.21 5.32 -28.37
N GLY A 575 -12.38 6.63 -28.58
CA GLY A 575 -11.96 7.32 -29.82
C GLY A 575 -10.46 7.20 -30.07
N VAL A 576 -9.64 7.32 -29.02
CA VAL A 576 -8.19 7.12 -29.09
C VAL A 576 -7.84 5.68 -29.47
N CYS A 577 -8.48 4.67 -28.86
CA CYS A 577 -8.28 3.26 -29.21
C CYS A 577 -8.60 2.98 -30.68
N PHE A 578 -9.74 3.48 -31.19
CA PHE A 578 -10.09 3.35 -32.60
C PHE A 578 -9.10 4.05 -33.53
N SER A 579 -8.64 5.24 -33.16
CA SER A 579 -7.65 6.01 -33.93
C SER A 579 -6.30 5.29 -33.99
N LYS A 580 -5.84 4.69 -32.88
CA LYS A 580 -4.58 3.92 -32.81
C LYS A 580 -4.59 2.63 -33.64
N LEU A 581 -5.76 2.05 -33.90
CA LEU A 581 -5.88 0.90 -34.80
C LEU A 581 -5.85 1.24 -36.28
N GLY A 582 -5.91 2.53 -36.65
CA GLY A 582 -5.80 3.03 -38.04
C GLY A 582 -7.02 2.73 -38.94
N ASN A 583 -7.63 1.56 -38.82
CA ASN A 583 -8.67 1.05 -39.72
C ASN A 583 -10.11 1.41 -39.31
N ARG A 584 -10.29 2.13 -38.19
CA ARG A 584 -11.62 2.41 -37.61
C ARG A 584 -11.89 3.90 -37.44
N ARG A 585 -11.49 4.73 -38.42
CA ARG A 585 -11.62 6.19 -38.36
C ARG A 585 -13.05 6.68 -38.16
N VAL A 586 -14.04 6.04 -38.80
CA VAL A 586 -15.47 6.38 -38.62
C VAL A 586 -15.92 6.14 -37.17
N SER A 587 -15.53 5.02 -36.57
CA SER A 587 -15.83 4.71 -35.17
C SER A 587 -15.08 5.65 -34.20
N ALA A 588 -13.84 6.05 -34.54
CA ALA A 588 -13.09 7.05 -33.77
C ALA A 588 -13.83 8.40 -33.77
N HIS A 589 -14.27 8.87 -34.93
CA HIS A 589 -15.05 10.09 -35.06
C HIS A 589 -16.35 10.03 -34.24
N ALA A 590 -17.14 8.96 -34.41
CA ALA A 590 -18.38 8.77 -33.65
C ALA A 590 -18.12 8.80 -32.12
N SER A 591 -17.05 8.16 -31.65
CA SER A 591 -16.69 8.13 -30.23
C SER A 591 -16.30 9.52 -29.70
N PHE A 592 -15.55 10.31 -30.49
CA PHE A 592 -15.22 11.68 -30.07
C PHE A 592 -16.44 12.61 -30.10
N VAL A 593 -17.38 12.41 -31.02
CA VAL A 593 -18.67 13.14 -31.00
C VAL A 593 -19.44 12.83 -29.71
N GLU A 594 -19.54 11.56 -29.33
CA GLU A 594 -20.18 11.18 -28.05
C GLU A 594 -19.41 11.69 -26.83
N CYS A 595 -18.07 11.76 -26.90
CA CYS A 595 -17.25 12.43 -25.87
C CYS A 595 -17.66 13.89 -25.69
N ILE A 596 -17.81 14.64 -26.78
CA ILE A 596 -18.19 16.05 -26.73
C ILE A 596 -19.61 16.22 -26.19
N LYS A 597 -20.55 15.35 -26.55
CA LYS A 597 -21.93 15.36 -26.02
C LYS A 597 -21.99 15.03 -24.53
N ALA A 598 -21.12 14.11 -24.06
CA ALA A 598 -21.06 13.71 -22.66
C ALA A 598 -20.31 14.73 -21.77
N PHE A 599 -19.62 15.71 -22.37
CA PHE A 599 -18.73 16.63 -21.67
C PHE A 599 -19.53 17.66 -20.83
N PRO A 600 -19.17 17.88 -19.55
CA PRO A 600 -19.74 18.97 -18.77
C PRO A 600 -19.10 20.30 -19.18
N TYR A 601 -19.86 21.16 -19.87
CA TYR A 601 -19.36 22.41 -20.48
C TYR A 601 -18.78 23.46 -19.50
N ASP A 602 -18.74 23.17 -18.20
CA ASP A 602 -18.15 24.02 -17.17
C ASP A 602 -16.60 23.91 -17.10
N LEU A 603 -15.98 23.02 -17.90
CA LEU A 603 -14.54 22.72 -17.85
C LEU A 603 -13.81 23.08 -19.16
N TYR A 604 -12.63 23.71 -19.06
CA TYR A 604 -11.88 24.28 -20.19
C TYR A 604 -11.12 23.33 -21.18
N PRO A 605 -10.88 22.02 -20.95
CA PRO A 605 -9.95 21.25 -21.81
C PRO A 605 -10.53 20.69 -23.13
N LEU A 606 -11.73 21.06 -23.56
CA LEU A 606 -12.42 20.41 -24.70
C LEU A 606 -11.85 20.75 -26.09
N GLY A 607 -11.08 21.84 -26.21
CA GLY A 607 -10.61 22.37 -27.50
C GLY A 607 -9.84 21.36 -28.36
N THR A 608 -8.93 20.58 -27.76
CA THR A 608 -8.14 19.59 -28.51
C THR A 608 -9.00 18.46 -29.10
N ILE A 609 -10.03 18.03 -28.36
CA ILE A 609 -10.93 16.97 -28.82
C ILE A 609 -11.82 17.51 -29.96
N VAL A 610 -12.30 18.76 -29.84
CA VAL A 610 -13.07 19.43 -30.89
C VAL A 610 -12.24 19.56 -32.17
N ASP A 611 -11.00 20.02 -32.08
CA ASP A 611 -10.10 20.15 -33.23
C ASP A 611 -9.87 18.80 -33.90
N ARG A 612 -9.58 17.77 -33.10
CA ARG A 612 -9.33 16.41 -33.59
C ARG A 612 -10.56 15.82 -34.26
N THR A 613 -11.73 15.97 -33.66
CA THR A 613 -13.00 15.47 -34.20
C THR A 613 -13.34 16.16 -35.51
N THR A 614 -13.23 17.49 -35.53
CA THR A 614 -13.54 18.32 -36.70
C THR A 614 -12.58 18.01 -37.85
N TYR A 615 -11.28 17.90 -37.56
CA TYR A 615 -10.29 17.52 -38.55
C TYR A 615 -10.51 16.10 -39.08
N LEU A 616 -10.76 15.12 -38.20
CA LEU A 616 -11.01 13.74 -38.60
C LEU A 616 -12.24 13.64 -39.51
N GLY A 617 -13.33 14.34 -39.17
CA GLY A 617 -14.56 14.37 -39.97
C GLY A 617 -14.37 15.06 -41.33
N ALA A 618 -13.81 16.27 -41.34
CA ALA A 618 -13.68 17.10 -42.55
C ALA A 618 -12.53 16.69 -43.48
N CYS A 619 -11.36 16.39 -42.90
CA CYS A 619 -10.12 16.23 -43.65
C CYS A 619 -9.74 14.78 -43.94
N GLU A 620 -10.14 13.82 -43.09
CA GLU A 620 -9.75 12.41 -43.25
C GLU A 620 -10.90 11.51 -43.71
N LEU A 621 -12.10 11.71 -43.18
CA LEU A 621 -13.28 10.91 -43.51
C LEU A 621 -14.12 11.51 -44.63
N PHE A 622 -13.93 12.80 -44.94
CA PHE A 622 -14.70 13.54 -45.94
C PHE A 622 -16.22 13.42 -45.72
N LEU A 623 -16.66 13.45 -44.45
CA LEU A 623 -18.06 13.37 -44.10
C LEU A 623 -18.83 14.58 -44.63
N ASP A 624 -20.14 14.42 -44.83
CA ASP A 624 -21.00 15.53 -45.20
C ASP A 624 -20.97 16.63 -44.13
N PRO A 625 -21.08 17.92 -44.48
CA PRO A 625 -21.00 19.02 -43.52
C PRO A 625 -21.90 18.86 -42.30
N GLY A 626 -23.14 18.38 -42.48
CA GLY A 626 -24.08 18.15 -41.38
C GLY A 626 -23.65 17.06 -40.39
N GLN A 627 -22.71 16.18 -40.75
CA GLN A 627 -22.15 15.16 -39.87
C GLN A 627 -20.89 15.64 -39.13
N VAL A 628 -20.23 16.68 -39.62
CA VAL A 628 -19.01 17.27 -39.01
C VAL A 628 -19.37 18.41 -38.06
N VAL A 629 -20.40 19.20 -38.39
CA VAL A 629 -20.89 20.27 -37.51
C VAL A 629 -21.46 19.64 -36.24
N LEU A 630 -20.87 19.97 -35.10
CA LEU A 630 -21.35 19.52 -33.80
C LEU A 630 -22.60 20.34 -33.48
N VAL A 631 -23.78 19.75 -33.62
CA VAL A 631 -25.05 20.43 -33.35
C VAL A 631 -25.12 20.79 -31.87
N THR A 632 -24.96 22.07 -31.57
CA THR A 632 -24.95 22.61 -30.21
C THR A 632 -25.37 24.07 -30.22
N ASP A 633 -26.10 24.49 -29.18
CA ASP A 633 -26.47 25.89 -28.96
C ASP A 633 -25.28 26.71 -28.40
N GLN A 634 -24.08 26.13 -28.34
CA GLN A 634 -22.88 26.74 -27.78
C GLN A 634 -22.00 27.36 -28.89
N PRO A 635 -22.04 28.69 -29.11
CA PRO A 635 -21.28 29.34 -30.18
C PRO A 635 -19.77 29.11 -30.08
N LEU A 636 -19.22 29.03 -28.87
CA LEU A 636 -17.78 28.80 -28.62
C LEU A 636 -17.27 27.49 -29.23
N LEU A 637 -18.10 26.45 -29.28
CA LEU A 637 -17.71 25.17 -29.91
C LEU A 637 -17.60 25.33 -31.42
N LEU A 638 -18.60 25.94 -32.04
CA LEU A 638 -18.63 26.18 -33.48
C LEU A 638 -17.49 27.12 -33.91
N GLU A 639 -17.19 28.15 -33.12
CA GLU A 639 -16.03 29.03 -33.32
C GLU A 639 -14.71 28.24 -33.27
N ARG A 640 -14.58 27.31 -32.31
CA ARG A 640 -13.40 26.45 -32.22
C ARG A 640 -13.30 25.50 -33.42
N GLN A 641 -14.41 24.89 -33.85
CA GLN A 641 -14.45 24.05 -35.06
C GLN A 641 -13.98 24.85 -36.28
N LEU A 642 -14.50 26.06 -36.46
CA LEU A 642 -14.12 26.95 -37.55
C LEU A 642 -12.62 27.29 -37.52
N ALA A 643 -12.10 27.66 -36.34
CA ALA A 643 -10.68 27.97 -36.15
C ALA A 643 -9.77 26.76 -36.46
N SER A 644 -10.17 25.55 -36.07
CA SER A 644 -9.41 24.31 -36.32
C SER A 644 -9.24 24.00 -37.81
N LEU A 645 -10.22 24.40 -38.63
CA LEU A 645 -10.23 24.18 -40.07
C LEU A 645 -9.53 25.29 -40.87
N ALA A 646 -9.23 26.43 -40.24
CA ALA A 646 -8.68 27.60 -40.90
C ALA A 646 -7.39 27.32 -41.70
N ALA A 647 -6.50 26.45 -41.21
CA ALA A 647 -5.28 26.07 -41.90
C ALA A 647 -5.52 25.14 -43.12
N SER A 648 -6.67 24.48 -43.17
CA SER A 648 -7.06 23.54 -44.23
C SER A 648 -8.14 24.10 -45.17
N ARG A 649 -8.43 25.41 -45.10
CA ARG A 649 -9.48 26.10 -45.89
C ARG A 649 -9.32 26.03 -47.41
N TRP A 650 -8.15 25.60 -47.88
CA TRP A 650 -7.87 25.39 -49.31
C TRP A 650 -8.47 24.10 -49.87
N LYS A 651 -8.94 23.17 -49.03
CA LYS A 651 -9.60 21.92 -49.47
C LYS A 651 -11.10 22.14 -49.69
N GLU A 652 -11.63 21.75 -50.85
CA GLU A 652 -13.05 21.93 -51.21
C GLU A 652 -14.03 21.29 -50.20
N GLY A 653 -13.74 20.08 -49.72
CA GLY A 653 -14.54 19.43 -48.66
C GLY A 653 -14.60 20.25 -47.37
N VAL A 654 -13.47 20.84 -46.97
CA VAL A 654 -13.37 21.70 -45.77
C VAL A 654 -14.12 23.00 -45.97
N GLN A 655 -14.11 23.58 -47.18
CA GLN A 655 -14.86 24.80 -47.50
C GLN A 655 -16.37 24.60 -47.29
N ARG A 656 -16.93 23.46 -47.72
CA ARG A 656 -18.35 23.13 -47.49
C ARG A 656 -18.69 23.01 -46.00
N VAL A 657 -17.78 22.41 -45.21
CA VAL A 657 -17.93 22.32 -43.75
C VAL A 657 -17.87 23.71 -43.10
N MET A 658 -16.86 24.52 -43.43
CA MET A 658 -16.71 25.88 -42.90
C MET A 658 -17.90 26.78 -43.25
N GLN A 659 -18.43 26.68 -44.47
CA GLN A 659 -19.63 27.42 -44.88
C GLN A 659 -20.85 27.04 -44.02
N THR A 660 -21.00 25.75 -43.70
CA THR A 660 -22.08 25.26 -42.84
C THR A 660 -21.89 25.72 -41.38
N LEU A 661 -20.65 25.70 -40.87
CA LEU A 661 -20.31 26.23 -39.54
C LEU A 661 -20.59 27.72 -39.42
N LEU A 662 -20.24 28.52 -40.43
CA LEU A 662 -20.49 29.96 -40.45
C LEU A 662 -21.99 30.27 -40.44
N ARG A 663 -22.80 29.52 -41.20
CA ARG A 663 -24.27 29.64 -41.15
C ARG A 663 -24.82 29.30 -39.77
N ALA A 664 -24.41 28.17 -39.20
CA ALA A 664 -24.82 27.78 -37.85
C ALA A 664 -24.41 28.83 -36.80
N LEU A 665 -23.21 29.40 -36.91
CA LEU A 665 -22.74 30.48 -36.03
C LEU A 665 -23.56 31.77 -36.15
N LEU A 666 -24.03 32.12 -37.34
CA LEU A 666 -24.90 33.28 -37.53
C LEU A 666 -26.26 33.12 -36.84
N ASP A 667 -26.72 31.88 -36.67
CA ASP A 667 -27.99 31.56 -36.02
C ASP A 667 -27.87 31.59 -34.49
N VAL A 668 -26.72 31.19 -33.91
CA VAL A 668 -26.55 31.03 -32.45
C VAL A 668 -25.68 32.09 -31.77
N SER A 669 -24.80 32.78 -32.51
CA SER A 669 -23.83 33.72 -31.90
C SER A 669 -24.47 35.06 -31.54
N LYS A 670 -24.17 35.54 -30.33
CA LYS A 670 -24.51 36.89 -29.88
C LYS A 670 -23.64 37.96 -30.55
N ASP A 671 -22.43 37.61 -30.99
CA ASP A 671 -21.55 38.50 -31.75
C ASP A 671 -21.69 38.25 -33.25
N ARG A 672 -22.88 38.51 -33.77
CA ARG A 672 -23.20 38.35 -35.18
C ARG A 672 -22.25 39.15 -36.09
N ALA A 673 -21.80 40.34 -35.66
CA ALA A 673 -20.87 41.16 -36.42
C ALA A 673 -19.50 40.49 -36.60
N GLY A 674 -18.94 39.88 -35.54
CA GLY A 674 -17.71 39.09 -35.64
C GLY A 674 -17.81 37.91 -36.59
N VAL A 675 -18.95 37.19 -36.57
CA VAL A 675 -19.19 36.05 -37.48
C VAL A 675 -19.33 36.51 -38.93
N LEU A 676 -19.99 37.64 -39.20
CA LEU A 676 -20.09 38.21 -40.54
C LEU A 676 -18.71 38.65 -41.09
N VAL A 677 -17.82 39.18 -40.24
CA VAL A 677 -16.42 39.44 -40.63
C VAL A 677 -15.71 38.15 -41.01
N ALA A 678 -15.90 37.07 -40.26
CA ALA A 678 -15.35 35.75 -40.62
C ALA A 678 -15.95 35.21 -41.93
N CYS A 679 -17.22 35.51 -42.24
CA CYS A 679 -17.83 35.19 -43.54
C CYS A 679 -17.17 35.95 -44.69
N LEU A 680 -16.85 37.24 -44.51
CA LEU A 680 -16.13 38.05 -45.51
C LEU A 680 -14.70 37.53 -45.73
N GLU A 681 -13.98 37.21 -44.66
CA GLU A 681 -12.65 36.59 -44.76
C GLU A 681 -12.73 35.25 -45.52
N PHE A 682 -13.69 34.40 -45.17
CA PHE A 682 -13.89 33.12 -45.84
C PHE A 682 -14.22 33.29 -47.33
N GLY A 683 -15.10 34.23 -47.68
CA GLY A 683 -15.44 34.57 -49.06
C GLY A 683 -14.22 35.02 -49.85
N TYR A 684 -13.38 35.88 -49.27
CA TYR A 684 -12.14 36.32 -49.90
C TYR A 684 -11.21 35.15 -50.25
N TYR A 685 -11.00 34.20 -49.33
CA TYR A 685 -10.09 33.08 -49.60
C TYR A 685 -10.66 32.04 -50.56
N THR A 686 -11.96 31.77 -50.50
CA THR A 686 -12.58 30.64 -51.21
C THR A 686 -13.33 31.03 -52.48
N GLY A 687 -13.73 32.30 -52.61
CA GLY A 687 -14.65 32.78 -53.65
C GLY A 687 -16.12 32.42 -53.39
N LEU A 688 -16.45 31.83 -52.23
CA LEU A 688 -17.82 31.44 -51.88
C LEU A 688 -18.43 32.45 -50.89
N SER A 689 -19.48 33.15 -51.31
CA SER A 689 -20.28 33.99 -50.40
C SER A 689 -21.07 33.11 -49.43
N VAL A 690 -21.02 33.45 -48.14
CA VAL A 690 -21.89 32.83 -47.11
C VAL A 690 -23.16 33.65 -46.89
N VAL A 691 -23.02 34.98 -46.90
CA VAL A 691 -24.10 35.96 -46.71
C VAL A 691 -23.86 37.12 -47.67
N ASP A 692 -24.85 37.38 -48.52
CA ASP A 692 -24.82 38.54 -49.41
C ASP A 692 -25.11 39.82 -48.60
N GLY A 693 -24.30 40.85 -48.81
CA GLY A 693 -24.41 42.10 -48.04
C GLY A 693 -23.83 42.04 -46.61
N ALA A 694 -22.98 41.05 -46.30
CA ALA A 694 -22.39 40.92 -44.96
C ALA A 694 -21.65 42.17 -44.47
N ALA A 695 -20.98 42.92 -45.37
CA ALA A 695 -20.29 44.16 -45.00
C ALA A 695 -21.26 45.28 -44.57
N ASP A 696 -22.38 45.42 -45.28
CA ASP A 696 -23.42 46.41 -44.97
C ASP A 696 -24.12 46.05 -43.65
N GLU A 697 -24.31 44.75 -43.39
CA GLU A 697 -24.87 44.28 -42.12
C GLU A 697 -23.91 44.51 -40.94
N VAL A 698 -22.60 44.31 -41.11
CA VAL A 698 -21.61 44.65 -40.05
C VAL A 698 -21.59 46.15 -39.78
N GLU A 699 -21.67 46.97 -40.82
CA GLU A 699 -21.75 48.43 -40.71
C GLU A 699 -22.97 48.84 -39.86
N LEU A 700 -24.13 48.25 -40.12
CA LEU A 700 -25.35 48.48 -39.36
C LEU A 700 -25.20 48.02 -37.90
N LEU A 701 -24.65 46.82 -37.66
CA LEU A 701 -24.48 46.26 -36.31
C LEU A 701 -23.41 46.99 -35.48
N CYS A 702 -22.50 47.75 -36.11
CA CYS A 702 -21.42 48.47 -35.44
C CYS A 702 -21.61 49.99 -35.44
N ALA A 703 -22.68 50.52 -36.04
CA ALA A 703 -22.90 51.96 -36.19
C ALA A 703 -22.94 52.69 -34.82
N ASP A 704 -23.54 52.05 -33.82
CA ASP A 704 -23.83 52.67 -32.51
C ASP A 704 -22.89 52.23 -31.38
N ASP A 705 -21.97 51.28 -31.62
CA ASP A 705 -21.05 50.74 -30.62
C ASP A 705 -19.58 51.06 -30.93
N PRO A 706 -18.99 52.11 -30.32
CA PRO A 706 -17.60 52.50 -30.57
C PRO A 706 -16.58 51.42 -30.16
N THR A 707 -16.97 50.46 -29.30
CA THR A 707 -16.09 49.35 -28.92
C THR A 707 -15.88 48.35 -30.07
N ARG A 708 -16.73 48.39 -31.10
CA ARG A 708 -16.67 47.52 -32.28
C ARG A 708 -15.97 48.14 -33.49
N LEU A 709 -15.27 49.27 -33.31
CA LEU A 709 -14.54 49.93 -34.39
C LEU A 709 -13.55 48.97 -35.10
N HIS A 710 -12.93 48.05 -34.36
CA HIS A 710 -12.04 47.04 -34.93
C HIS A 710 -12.77 46.06 -35.85
N THR A 711 -13.95 45.59 -35.45
CA THR A 711 -14.80 44.68 -36.24
C THR A 711 -15.25 45.37 -37.52
N ARG A 712 -15.71 46.62 -37.41
CA ARG A 712 -16.10 47.47 -38.56
C ARG A 712 -14.94 47.68 -39.53
N ALA A 713 -13.76 48.06 -39.03
CA ALA A 713 -12.57 48.26 -39.87
C ALA A 713 -12.15 46.95 -40.58
N SER A 714 -12.24 45.82 -39.88
CA SER A 714 -11.93 44.50 -40.44
C SER A 714 -12.91 44.12 -41.55
N ALA A 715 -14.21 44.41 -41.38
CA ALA A 715 -15.22 44.18 -42.42
C ALA A 715 -14.91 44.97 -43.70
N HIS A 716 -14.63 46.27 -43.57
CA HIS A 716 -14.27 47.13 -44.70
C HIS A 716 -12.99 46.65 -45.40
N LEU A 717 -11.98 46.23 -44.62
CA LEU A 717 -10.75 45.69 -45.18
C LEU A 717 -11.02 44.42 -46.01
N TRP A 718 -11.76 43.44 -45.47
CA TRP A 718 -12.05 42.21 -46.18
C TRP A 718 -12.95 42.44 -47.40
N ALA A 719 -13.95 43.32 -47.31
CA ALA A 719 -14.79 43.71 -48.44
C ALA A 719 -13.96 44.39 -49.56
N ALA A 720 -13.04 45.28 -49.20
CA ALA A 720 -12.15 45.94 -50.15
C ALA A 720 -11.17 44.95 -50.82
N LEU A 721 -10.63 44.00 -50.04
CA LEU A 721 -9.76 42.94 -50.56
C LEU A 721 -10.50 42.02 -51.53
N ASP A 722 -11.75 41.66 -51.21
CA ASP A 722 -12.58 40.85 -52.10
C ASP A 722 -12.95 41.60 -53.39
N ALA A 723 -13.36 42.87 -53.29
CA ALA A 723 -13.60 43.72 -54.45
C ALA A 723 -12.35 43.86 -55.34
N HIS A 724 -11.17 43.99 -54.73
CA HIS A 724 -9.90 44.01 -55.47
C HIS A 724 -9.64 42.68 -56.18
N LYS A 725 -9.84 41.54 -55.50
CA LYS A 725 -9.65 40.20 -56.09
C LYS A 725 -10.61 39.93 -57.25
N GLN A 726 -11.87 40.37 -57.11
CA GLN A 726 -12.87 40.29 -58.19
C GLN A 726 -12.48 41.20 -59.36
N ALA A 727 -12.04 42.42 -59.10
CA ALA A 727 -11.55 43.34 -60.12
C ALA A 727 -10.29 42.82 -60.82
N GLU A 728 -9.38 42.15 -60.10
CA GLU A 728 -8.18 41.53 -60.67
C GLU A 728 -8.51 40.28 -61.48
N SER A 729 -9.45 39.44 -61.02
CA SER A 729 -9.96 38.30 -61.79
C SER A 729 -10.65 38.76 -63.07
N MET A 730 -11.40 39.86 -63.00
CA MET A 730 -11.99 40.54 -64.15
C MET A 730 -10.90 41.14 -65.06
N ARG A 731 -9.85 41.72 -64.49
CA ARG A 731 -8.69 42.27 -65.21
C ARG A 731 -7.82 41.18 -65.86
N LEU A 732 -7.72 39.99 -65.27
CA LEU A 732 -7.05 38.81 -65.84
C LEU A 732 -7.91 38.11 -66.90
N MET A 733 -9.23 38.09 -66.75
CA MET A 733 -10.16 37.75 -67.83
C MET A 733 -10.07 38.74 -69.00
N LEU A 734 -9.85 40.02 -68.71
CA LEU A 734 -9.63 41.06 -69.72
C LEU A 734 -8.20 41.05 -70.30
N SER A 735 -7.17 40.70 -69.52
CA SER A 735 -5.78 40.66 -69.99
C SER A 735 -5.41 39.35 -70.70
N SER A 736 -6.05 38.23 -70.36
CA SER A 736 -6.01 37.01 -71.19
C SER A 736 -6.69 37.22 -72.55
N ARG A 737 -7.55 38.24 -72.66
CA ARG A 737 -8.08 38.76 -73.94
C ARG A 737 -7.20 39.83 -74.60
N VAL A 738 -6.20 40.40 -73.91
CA VAL A 738 -5.34 41.50 -74.39
C VAL A 738 -3.86 41.11 -74.20
N GLY A 739 -3.44 40.05 -74.87
CA GLY A 739 -2.03 39.66 -74.98
C GLY A 739 -1.34 40.37 -76.16
N PHE A 740 -1.07 41.68 -76.05
CA PHE A 740 -0.14 42.36 -76.96
C PHE A 740 0.42 43.61 -76.28
N TRP A 741 1.73 43.81 -76.38
CA TRP A 741 2.60 44.88 -75.86
C TRP A 741 3.42 44.57 -74.59
N ARG A 742 4.73 44.40 -74.85
CA ARG A 742 5.85 44.24 -73.91
C ARG A 742 6.71 45.52 -73.90
N THR A 743 7.51 45.63 -72.82
CA THR A 743 8.82 46.33 -72.63
C THR A 743 8.80 47.65 -71.81
N PRO A 744 9.94 48.14 -71.25
CA PRO A 744 10.78 47.50 -70.22
C PRO A 744 11.31 48.45 -69.09
N LYS A 745 12.01 47.83 -68.12
CA LYS A 745 12.77 48.29 -66.92
C LYS A 745 13.48 49.67 -66.97
N ALA A 746 13.56 50.32 -65.79
CA ALA A 746 14.56 51.33 -65.45
C ALA A 746 15.20 51.08 -64.05
N GLN A 747 16.52 51.29 -63.97
CA GLN A 747 17.42 51.16 -62.80
C GLN A 747 17.64 52.51 -62.10
N SER A 748 17.95 52.51 -60.79
CA SER A 748 18.54 53.63 -60.04
C SER A 748 18.95 53.15 -58.63
N SER A 749 19.90 53.73 -57.90
CA SER A 749 21.30 54.15 -58.13
C SER A 749 21.91 54.28 -56.72
N LYS A 750 23.15 53.83 -56.50
CA LYS A 750 23.88 53.91 -55.21
C LYS A 750 24.39 55.33 -54.96
N ALA A 751 24.33 55.80 -53.72
CA ALA A 751 25.03 56.98 -53.23
C ALA A 751 25.90 56.65 -51.99
N GLN A 752 27.15 57.11 -52.03
CA GLN A 752 28.17 57.06 -50.98
C GLN A 752 27.98 58.21 -49.97
N SER A 753 28.38 57.98 -48.71
CA SER A 753 28.54 59.02 -47.68
C SER A 753 29.79 58.74 -46.83
N SER A 754 30.41 59.84 -46.41
CA SER A 754 31.80 60.08 -46.01
C SER A 754 32.20 59.62 -44.60
N LYS A 755 33.49 59.27 -44.43
CA LYS A 755 34.18 58.95 -43.17
C LYS A 755 34.40 60.20 -42.31
N VAL A 756 33.99 60.13 -41.04
CA VAL A 756 34.40 61.02 -39.94
C VAL A 756 35.15 60.17 -38.91
N GLN A 757 36.35 60.58 -38.53
CA GLN A 757 37.17 59.97 -37.47
C GLN A 757 36.72 60.47 -36.09
N THR A 758 36.50 59.54 -35.15
CA THR A 758 36.20 59.76 -33.72
C THR A 758 36.89 58.66 -32.87
N PRO A 759 37.08 58.86 -31.55
CA PRO A 759 38.14 58.22 -30.77
C PRO A 759 37.81 56.78 -30.37
N LYS A 760 38.86 56.02 -30.08
CA LYS A 760 38.86 54.56 -29.87
C LYS A 760 38.53 54.25 -28.40
N VAL A 761 37.27 53.90 -28.13
CA VAL A 761 36.81 53.39 -26.82
C VAL A 761 36.79 51.86 -26.82
N GLU A 762 37.19 51.27 -25.69
CA GLU A 762 37.51 49.85 -25.52
C GLU A 762 36.27 48.93 -25.45
N THR A 763 36.37 47.72 -26.01
CA THR A 763 35.24 46.79 -26.25
C THR A 763 35.24 45.58 -25.28
N PRO A 764 34.11 44.88 -25.07
CA PRO A 764 34.01 43.63 -24.31
C PRO A 764 34.98 42.53 -24.76
N ALA A 765 35.47 42.61 -26.01
CA ALA A 765 36.50 41.74 -26.53
C ALA A 765 37.87 41.97 -25.87
N GLN A 766 38.20 43.20 -25.44
CA GLN A 766 39.46 43.52 -24.74
C GLN A 766 39.44 43.07 -23.28
N LEU A 767 38.28 43.04 -22.63
CA LEU A 767 38.11 42.57 -21.26
C LEU A 767 38.26 41.05 -21.12
N LEU A 768 37.62 40.30 -22.02
CA LEU A 768 37.83 38.86 -22.13
C LEU A 768 39.25 38.51 -22.62
N GLU A 769 39.91 39.44 -23.31
CA GLU A 769 41.33 39.33 -23.67
C GLU A 769 42.24 39.60 -22.46
N LEU A 770 41.87 40.53 -21.56
CA LEU A 770 42.56 40.76 -20.29
C LEU A 770 42.41 39.57 -19.33
N LEU A 771 41.21 39.00 -19.21
CA LEU A 771 40.99 37.76 -18.45
C LEU A 771 41.74 36.58 -19.07
N ARG A 772 41.74 36.45 -20.40
CA ARG A 772 42.56 35.47 -21.11
C ARG A 772 44.06 35.65 -20.86
N LYS A 773 44.54 36.90 -20.85
CA LYS A 773 45.93 37.22 -20.48
C LYS A 773 46.21 36.87 -19.01
N GLY A 774 45.28 37.13 -18.10
CA GLY A 774 45.36 36.71 -16.70
C GLY A 774 45.45 35.19 -16.55
N VAL A 775 44.59 34.45 -17.25
CA VAL A 775 44.64 32.98 -17.34
C VAL A 775 45.99 32.50 -17.91
N GLY A 776 46.57 33.23 -18.87
CA GLY A 776 47.92 32.99 -19.40
C GLY A 776 49.04 33.17 -18.37
N HIS A 777 48.95 34.18 -17.49
CA HIS A 777 49.90 34.35 -16.37
C HIS A 777 49.75 33.26 -15.31
N HIS A 778 48.52 32.79 -15.06
CA HIS A 778 48.29 31.62 -14.22
C HIS A 778 48.87 30.34 -14.85
N ALA A 779 48.88 30.20 -16.18
CA ALA A 779 49.50 29.06 -16.85
C ALA A 779 51.02 29.00 -16.61
N THR A 780 51.70 30.15 -16.56
CA THR A 780 53.13 30.23 -16.24
C THR A 780 53.40 29.95 -14.76
N ALA A 781 52.51 30.35 -13.85
CA ALA A 781 52.62 30.07 -12.41
C ALA A 781 52.14 28.65 -11.99
N ALA A 782 51.34 27.99 -12.83
CA ALA A 782 50.83 26.63 -12.62
C ALA A 782 51.91 25.54 -12.81
N GLN A 783 53.08 25.90 -13.34
CA GLN A 783 54.22 25.00 -13.46
C GLN A 783 54.85 24.68 -12.09
N ASP A 784 54.62 25.51 -11.06
CA ASP A 784 55.33 25.43 -9.78
C ASP A 784 54.50 24.84 -8.61
N SER A 785 53.18 24.66 -8.73
CA SER A 785 52.33 24.11 -7.66
C SER A 785 51.02 23.47 -8.16
N ASP A 786 50.55 22.41 -7.48
CA ASP A 786 49.28 21.74 -7.83
C ASP A 786 48.05 22.63 -7.55
N ALA A 787 48.11 23.48 -6.51
CA ALA A 787 47.01 24.41 -6.20
C ALA A 787 46.87 25.52 -7.26
N THR A 788 47.98 25.97 -7.85
CA THR A 788 47.94 26.96 -8.94
C THR A 788 47.47 26.33 -10.25
N ARG A 789 47.70 25.03 -10.45
CA ARG A 789 47.18 24.25 -11.59
C ARG A 789 45.67 24.05 -11.51
N GLU A 790 45.13 23.71 -10.34
CA GLU A 790 43.70 23.60 -10.11
C GLU A 790 42.99 24.93 -10.41
N GLY A 791 43.50 26.04 -9.87
CA GLY A 791 42.98 27.38 -10.13
C GLY A 791 43.02 27.77 -11.62
N HIS A 792 44.09 27.38 -12.33
CA HIS A 792 44.20 27.60 -13.78
C HIS A 792 43.13 26.83 -14.57
N VAL A 793 42.87 25.57 -14.21
CA VAL A 793 41.86 24.73 -14.87
C VAL A 793 40.45 25.28 -14.62
N ILE A 794 40.13 25.69 -13.38
CA ILE A 794 38.84 26.33 -13.05
C ILE A 794 38.66 27.61 -13.87
N ALA A 795 39.67 28.48 -13.91
CA ALA A 795 39.59 29.75 -14.65
C ALA A 795 39.43 29.53 -16.17
N CYS A 796 40.12 28.55 -16.75
CA CYS A 796 39.94 28.16 -18.16
C CYS A 796 38.54 27.62 -18.44
N MET A 797 38.01 26.79 -17.53
CA MET A 797 36.68 26.20 -17.64
C MET A 797 35.60 27.29 -17.58
N GLU A 798 35.63 28.18 -16.58
CA GLU A 798 34.66 29.26 -16.43
C GLU A 798 34.70 30.23 -17.62
N LEU A 799 35.91 30.66 -18.02
CA LEU A 799 36.08 31.54 -19.19
C LEU A 799 35.61 30.84 -20.48
N GLY A 800 35.85 29.53 -20.60
CA GLY A 800 35.37 28.69 -21.70
C GLY A 800 33.85 28.63 -21.78
N ILE A 801 33.16 28.44 -20.65
CA ILE A 801 31.69 28.47 -20.56
C ILE A 801 31.15 29.82 -21.03
N GLU A 802 31.74 30.92 -20.58
CA GLU A 802 31.32 32.27 -20.98
C GLU A 802 31.55 32.51 -22.48
N TYR A 803 32.70 32.10 -23.04
CA TYR A 803 32.90 32.17 -24.49
C TYR A 803 31.89 31.31 -25.26
N GLY A 804 31.47 30.17 -24.73
CA GLY A 804 30.43 29.31 -25.31
C GLY A 804 29.07 30.00 -25.35
N ARG A 805 28.66 30.62 -24.24
CA ARG A 805 27.42 31.43 -24.13
C ARG A 805 27.40 32.61 -25.09
N LEU A 806 28.56 33.21 -25.32
CA LEU A 806 28.74 34.30 -26.30
C LEU A 806 28.73 33.81 -27.76
N GLY A 807 28.53 32.52 -28.03
CA GLY A 807 28.60 31.93 -29.36
C GLY A 807 30.02 31.87 -29.95
N LYS A 808 31.05 32.21 -29.18
CA LYS A 808 32.47 32.17 -29.60
C LYS A 808 33.04 30.77 -29.38
N THR A 809 32.39 29.78 -29.99
CA THR A 809 32.64 28.35 -29.79
C THR A 809 34.10 27.94 -30.02
N ARG A 810 34.78 28.49 -31.04
CA ARG A 810 36.21 28.25 -31.30
C ARG A 810 37.14 28.71 -30.17
N ARG A 811 36.80 29.80 -29.49
CA ARG A 811 37.60 30.31 -28.36
C ARG A 811 37.33 29.50 -27.10
N ALA A 812 36.06 29.13 -26.89
CA ALA A 812 35.66 28.22 -25.82
C ALA A 812 36.40 26.89 -25.95
N THR A 813 36.35 26.23 -27.12
CA THR A 813 37.06 24.96 -27.35
C THR A 813 38.57 25.09 -27.21
N GLY A 814 39.16 26.24 -27.61
CA GLY A 814 40.59 26.52 -27.38
C GLY A 814 40.96 26.56 -25.89
N LEU A 815 40.14 27.21 -25.06
CA LEU A 815 40.34 27.26 -23.60
C LEU A 815 40.12 25.90 -22.94
N PHE A 816 39.10 25.15 -23.37
CA PHE A 816 38.90 23.79 -22.86
C PHE A 816 40.01 22.84 -23.29
N THR A 817 40.58 23.00 -24.48
CA THR A 817 41.76 22.23 -24.92
C THR A 817 42.96 22.51 -24.02
N GLN A 818 43.15 23.77 -23.63
CA GLN A 818 44.20 24.18 -22.69
C GLN A 818 43.96 23.62 -21.28
N ALA A 819 42.74 23.74 -20.75
CA ALA A 819 42.34 23.17 -19.46
C ALA A 819 42.55 21.66 -19.43
N TYR A 820 42.12 20.98 -20.51
CA TYR A 820 42.23 19.53 -20.68
C TYR A 820 43.68 19.05 -20.67
N GLY A 821 44.60 19.77 -21.33
CA GLY A 821 46.03 19.46 -21.29
C GLY A 821 46.68 19.65 -19.92
N SER A 822 46.00 20.32 -18.99
CA SER A 822 46.47 20.63 -17.64
C SER A 822 45.77 19.82 -16.54
N LEU A 823 45.02 18.77 -16.89
CA LEU A 823 44.29 17.93 -15.92
C LEU A 823 45.21 17.04 -15.05
N GLY A 824 46.49 16.90 -15.38
CA GLY A 824 47.43 16.12 -14.59
C GLY A 824 47.61 16.67 -13.17
N GLY A 825 47.26 15.86 -12.15
CA GLY A 825 47.36 16.25 -10.74
C GLY A 825 46.17 17.08 -10.21
N VAL A 826 45.12 17.25 -11.00
CA VAL A 826 43.87 17.92 -10.60
C VAL A 826 42.90 16.90 -9.99
N PRO A 827 42.05 17.27 -9.01
CA PRO A 827 41.05 16.36 -8.46
C PRO A 827 40.15 15.75 -9.55
N GLU A 828 39.91 14.44 -9.48
CA GLU A 828 39.17 13.71 -10.52
C GLU A 828 37.75 14.27 -10.70
N GLU A 829 37.13 14.80 -9.63
CA GLU A 829 35.82 15.44 -9.75
C GLU A 829 35.81 16.65 -10.68
N LEU A 830 36.90 17.43 -10.67
CA LEU A 830 37.07 18.59 -11.53
C LEU A 830 37.45 18.15 -12.95
N CYS A 831 38.25 17.08 -13.10
CA CYS A 831 38.54 16.48 -14.41
C CYS A 831 37.26 16.07 -15.15
N VAL A 832 36.36 15.33 -14.49
CA VAL A 832 35.08 14.91 -15.08
C VAL A 832 34.24 16.13 -15.49
N LEU A 833 34.18 17.16 -14.66
CA LEU A 833 33.42 18.37 -14.97
C LEU A 833 33.97 19.12 -16.18
N VAL A 834 35.29 19.29 -16.26
CA VAL A 834 35.96 19.94 -17.40
C VAL A 834 35.71 19.14 -18.68
N CYS A 835 35.79 17.80 -18.62
CA CYS A 835 35.49 16.94 -19.77
C CYS A 835 34.03 17.08 -20.22
N LEU A 836 33.06 17.06 -19.30
CA LEU A 836 31.64 17.27 -19.64
C LEU A 836 31.39 18.64 -20.29
N ARG A 837 32.00 19.72 -19.76
CA ARG A 837 31.88 21.07 -20.34
C ARG A 837 32.61 21.22 -21.67
N TYR A 838 33.73 20.53 -21.83
CA TYR A 838 34.45 20.51 -23.09
C TYR A 838 33.65 19.77 -24.17
N ALA A 839 33.05 18.62 -23.82
CA ALA A 839 32.16 17.89 -24.71
C ALA A 839 30.95 18.76 -25.14
N GLU A 840 30.32 19.48 -24.22
CA GLU A 840 29.25 20.47 -24.51
C GLU A 840 29.73 21.53 -25.52
N ALA A 841 30.89 22.14 -25.26
CA ALA A 841 31.46 23.16 -26.13
C ALA A 841 31.84 22.63 -27.52
N LEU A 842 32.26 21.37 -27.62
CA LEU A 842 32.55 20.69 -28.89
C LEU A 842 31.28 20.45 -29.70
N VAL A 843 30.14 20.09 -29.07
CA VAL A 843 28.86 20.01 -29.78
C VAL A 843 28.45 21.36 -30.33
N LEU A 844 28.57 22.43 -29.53
CA LEU A 844 28.28 23.79 -29.97
C LEU A 844 29.21 24.24 -31.12
N ALA A 845 30.46 23.78 -31.12
CA ALA A 845 31.42 24.00 -32.21
C ALA A 845 31.21 23.10 -33.43
N ASN A 846 30.22 22.20 -33.39
CA ASN A 846 29.91 21.22 -34.42
C ASN A 846 30.97 20.12 -34.62
N ASP A 847 31.74 19.81 -33.59
CA ASP A 847 32.73 18.72 -33.56
C ASP A 847 32.21 17.54 -32.71
N VAL A 848 31.18 16.86 -33.25
CA VAL A 848 30.45 15.82 -32.52
C VAL A 848 31.33 14.60 -32.23
N ALA A 849 32.19 14.20 -33.18
CA ALA A 849 33.06 13.03 -33.02
C ALA A 849 34.01 13.19 -31.81
N ARG A 850 34.65 14.36 -31.69
CA ARG A 850 35.51 14.65 -30.54
C ARG A 850 34.71 14.85 -29.26
N SER A 851 33.51 15.42 -29.35
CA SER A 851 32.61 15.54 -28.19
C SER A 851 32.28 14.18 -27.58
N VAL A 852 31.96 13.17 -28.40
CA VAL A 852 31.69 11.81 -27.95
C VAL A 852 32.91 11.21 -27.25
N GLN A 853 34.11 11.36 -27.84
CA GLN A 853 35.34 10.85 -27.23
C GLN A 853 35.59 11.45 -25.83
N ILE A 854 35.48 12.77 -25.70
CA ILE A 854 35.69 13.47 -24.43
C ILE A 854 34.58 13.14 -23.42
N TYR A 855 33.34 12.92 -23.88
CA TYR A 855 32.23 12.49 -23.03
C TYR A 855 32.46 11.09 -22.48
N THR A 856 32.88 10.13 -23.31
CA THR A 856 33.19 8.75 -22.87
C THR A 856 34.31 8.75 -21.84
N GLU A 857 35.37 9.52 -22.07
CA GLU A 857 36.46 9.66 -21.09
C GLU A 857 35.95 10.28 -19.76
N ALA A 858 35.03 11.25 -19.82
CA ALA A 858 34.41 11.80 -18.62
C ALA A 858 33.64 10.73 -17.82
N MET A 859 32.95 9.83 -18.50
CA MET A 859 32.19 8.74 -17.87
C MET A 859 33.11 7.67 -17.28
N GLU A 860 34.17 7.27 -17.98
CA GLU A 860 35.19 6.34 -17.47
C GLU A 860 35.86 6.89 -16.20
N ARG A 861 36.25 8.18 -16.21
CA ARG A 861 36.80 8.88 -15.06
C ARG A 861 35.82 8.97 -13.89
N ALA A 862 34.53 9.21 -14.17
CA ALA A 862 33.50 9.24 -13.14
C ALA A 862 33.34 7.88 -12.46
N GLN A 863 33.36 6.78 -13.22
CA GLN A 863 33.26 5.42 -12.69
C GLN A 863 34.49 5.05 -11.84
N MET A 864 35.69 5.42 -12.28
CA MET A 864 36.91 5.17 -11.50
C MET A 864 36.92 5.92 -10.16
N SER A 865 36.40 7.16 -10.13
CA SER A 865 36.28 7.98 -8.92
C SER A 865 35.29 7.41 -7.88
N GLU A 866 34.27 6.64 -8.28
CA GLU A 866 33.26 6.10 -7.36
C GLU A 866 33.78 5.01 -6.40
N SER A 867 34.95 4.42 -6.69
CA SER A 867 35.56 3.33 -5.90
C SER A 867 36.28 3.77 -4.62
N THR A 868 36.44 5.07 -4.36
CA THR A 868 37.25 5.62 -3.25
C THR A 868 36.41 6.36 -2.21
N GLU A 869 35.35 5.75 -1.69
CA GLU A 869 34.68 6.29 -0.50
C GLU A 869 35.57 6.12 0.74
N LYS A 870 36.05 7.24 1.30
CA LYS A 870 36.78 7.23 2.58
C LYS A 870 35.84 6.71 3.68
N PRO A 871 36.18 5.63 4.41
CA PRO A 871 35.30 5.01 5.41
C PRO A 871 34.97 5.89 6.64
N ALA A 872 35.51 7.12 6.71
CA ALA A 872 35.33 8.06 7.83
C ALA A 872 34.73 9.44 7.43
N ALA A 873 34.05 9.56 6.29
CA ALA A 873 33.45 10.83 5.86
C ALA A 873 32.28 11.26 6.77
N THR A 874 32.23 12.56 7.11
CA THR A 874 31.12 13.17 7.85
C THR A 874 29.81 13.13 7.04
N THR A 875 28.66 13.23 7.71
CA THR A 875 27.36 13.26 7.01
C THR A 875 27.26 14.43 6.01
N VAL A 876 27.88 15.57 6.32
CA VAL A 876 27.92 16.74 5.42
C VAL A 876 28.74 16.43 4.16
N GLU A 877 29.91 15.81 4.31
CA GLU A 877 30.75 15.39 3.18
C GLU A 877 30.05 14.35 2.32
N ARG A 878 29.37 13.36 2.90
CA ARG A 878 28.58 12.37 2.14
C ARG A 878 27.46 13.01 1.32
N VAL A 879 26.81 14.04 1.86
CA VAL A 879 25.78 14.80 1.15
C VAL A 879 26.39 15.56 -0.03
N TYR A 880 27.51 16.28 0.14
CA TYR A 880 28.17 16.97 -0.97
C TYR A 880 28.72 16.02 -2.03
N VAL A 881 29.25 14.86 -1.64
CA VAL A 881 29.69 13.81 -2.58
C VAL A 881 28.50 13.31 -3.41
N ARG A 882 27.35 13.02 -2.78
CA ARG A 882 26.14 12.60 -3.51
C ARG A 882 25.61 13.70 -4.43
N VAL A 883 25.63 14.96 -4.00
CA VAL A 883 25.22 16.11 -4.83
C VAL A 883 26.15 16.26 -6.04
N GLY A 884 27.46 16.10 -5.84
CA GLY A 884 28.43 16.10 -6.95
C GLY A 884 28.19 14.96 -7.96
N ARG A 885 27.81 13.76 -7.50
CA ARG A 885 27.41 12.65 -8.38
C ARG A 885 26.17 13.01 -9.22
N LEU A 886 25.13 13.53 -8.56
CA LEU A 886 23.88 13.93 -9.22
C LEU A 886 24.10 15.06 -10.24
N GLU A 887 24.93 16.05 -9.90
CA GLU A 887 25.32 17.12 -10.80
C GLU A 887 26.03 16.59 -12.05
N ARG A 888 27.00 15.68 -11.91
CA ARG A 888 27.73 15.10 -13.05
C ARG A 888 26.82 14.26 -13.94
N ALA A 889 25.95 13.44 -13.34
CA ALA A 889 24.95 12.68 -14.09
C ALA A 889 24.00 13.60 -14.86
N ALA A 890 23.51 14.67 -14.23
CA ALA A 890 22.65 15.66 -14.87
C ALA A 890 23.38 16.44 -15.98
N GLY A 891 24.66 16.76 -15.79
CA GLY A 891 25.51 17.31 -16.84
C GLY A 891 25.71 16.35 -18.00
N GLY A 892 25.87 15.06 -17.73
CA GLY A 892 26.01 14.02 -18.74
C GLY A 892 24.76 13.87 -19.62
N GLU A 893 23.58 13.82 -19.00
CA GLU A 893 22.27 13.81 -19.69
C GLU A 893 22.02 15.07 -20.52
N ARG A 894 22.74 16.17 -20.26
CA ARG A 894 22.65 17.38 -21.09
C ARG A 894 23.49 17.33 -22.36
N VAL A 895 24.64 16.67 -22.30
CA VAL A 895 25.61 16.62 -23.41
C VAL A 895 25.27 15.52 -24.41
N TRP A 896 24.86 14.35 -23.92
CA TRP A 896 24.53 13.17 -24.73
C TRP A 896 23.48 13.43 -25.84
N PRO A 897 22.37 14.13 -25.55
CA PRO A 897 21.30 14.30 -26.53
C PRO A 897 21.74 15.29 -27.59
N ASP A 898 22.42 16.38 -27.22
CA ASP A 898 22.95 17.40 -28.14
C ASP A 898 23.81 16.79 -29.28
N GLN A 899 24.44 15.62 -29.05
CA GLN A 899 25.23 14.87 -30.04
C GLN A 899 24.38 14.12 -31.09
N ARG A 900 23.14 13.70 -30.77
CA ARG A 900 22.21 12.96 -31.67
C ARG A 900 20.91 13.71 -32.01
N ALA A 901 20.56 14.73 -31.22
CA ALA A 901 19.25 15.38 -31.17
C ALA A 901 18.96 16.37 -32.28
N ARG A 902 19.96 16.75 -33.10
CA ARG A 902 19.66 17.59 -34.26
C ARG A 902 18.66 16.93 -35.22
N GLU A 903 18.50 15.61 -35.12
CA GLU A 903 17.56 14.84 -35.91
C GLU A 903 16.36 14.32 -35.08
N ASP A 904 16.47 14.23 -33.75
CA ASP A 904 15.40 13.73 -32.87
C ASP A 904 15.13 14.63 -31.64
N ILE A 905 14.14 15.49 -31.79
CA ILE A 905 13.62 16.42 -30.77
C ILE A 905 13.05 15.66 -29.56
N LEU A 906 12.51 14.45 -29.73
CA LEU A 906 11.90 13.69 -28.63
C LEU A 906 12.96 13.13 -27.70
N MET A 907 14.02 12.54 -28.26
CA MET A 907 15.15 12.06 -27.47
C MET A 907 15.81 13.19 -26.66
N TYR A 908 15.93 14.38 -27.23
CA TYR A 908 16.44 15.54 -26.51
C TYR A 908 15.53 15.95 -25.35
N ALA A 909 14.22 16.02 -25.58
CA ALA A 909 13.26 16.38 -24.55
C ALA A 909 13.26 15.37 -23.39
N GLU A 910 13.33 14.06 -23.69
CA GLU A 910 13.41 13.01 -22.67
C GLU A 910 14.65 13.14 -21.81
N ALA A 911 15.81 13.35 -22.42
CA ALA A 911 17.06 13.48 -21.68
C ALA A 911 17.13 14.79 -20.88
N MET A 912 16.60 15.90 -21.38
CA MET A 912 16.44 17.12 -20.59
C MET A 912 15.49 16.92 -19.39
N LEU A 913 14.42 16.12 -19.53
CA LEU A 913 13.54 15.77 -18.41
C LEU A 913 14.27 14.87 -17.38
N ARG A 914 15.14 13.96 -17.82
CA ARG A 914 16.00 13.17 -16.91
C ARG A 914 16.99 14.07 -16.18
N ALA A 915 17.68 14.97 -16.89
CA ALA A 915 18.55 15.97 -16.28
C ALA A 915 17.80 16.82 -15.25
N LEU A 916 16.56 17.25 -15.56
CA LEU A 916 15.71 18.02 -14.64
C LEU A 916 15.43 17.24 -13.34
N ARG A 917 15.08 15.95 -13.44
CA ARG A 917 14.87 15.09 -12.26
C ARG A 917 16.13 14.94 -11.42
N LEU A 918 17.30 14.80 -12.05
CA LEU A 918 18.58 14.69 -11.37
C LEU A 918 18.96 15.99 -10.65
N TRP A 919 18.75 17.16 -11.27
CA TRP A 919 18.94 18.46 -10.62
C TRP A 919 17.99 18.66 -9.43
N ASN A 920 16.72 18.29 -9.55
CA ASN A 920 15.77 18.34 -8.43
C ASN A 920 16.21 17.43 -7.28
N ARG A 921 16.66 16.20 -7.58
CA ARG A 921 17.20 15.29 -6.56
C ARG A 921 18.45 15.86 -5.89
N ALA A 922 19.29 16.60 -6.62
CA ALA A 922 20.45 17.30 -6.05
C ALA A 922 20.02 18.43 -5.10
N VAL A 923 19.00 19.21 -5.47
CA VAL A 923 18.38 20.24 -4.60
C VAL A 923 17.82 19.61 -3.33
N ASP A 924 17.06 18.52 -3.44
CA ASP A 924 16.49 17.81 -2.28
C ASP A 924 17.57 17.26 -1.35
N THR A 925 18.67 16.79 -1.94
CA THR A 925 19.81 16.27 -1.19
C THR A 925 20.55 17.38 -0.44
N LEU A 926 20.71 18.56 -1.06
CA LEU A 926 21.23 19.77 -0.41
C LEU A 926 20.31 20.30 0.68
N ALA A 927 18.98 20.21 0.49
CA ALA A 927 17.99 20.69 1.45
C ALA A 927 18.11 19.98 2.82
N ARG A 928 18.61 18.74 2.84
CA ARG A 928 18.87 17.97 4.08
C ARG A 928 19.99 18.56 4.95
N LEU A 929 20.84 19.43 4.42
CA LEU A 929 21.85 20.17 5.21
C LEU A 929 21.25 21.37 5.96
N SER A 930 20.01 21.73 5.66
CA SER A 930 19.31 22.77 6.41
C SER A 930 18.81 22.17 7.73
N PRO A 931 19.10 22.80 8.90
CA PRO A 931 18.55 22.33 10.16
C PRO A 931 17.03 22.42 10.07
N THR A 932 16.36 21.27 10.06
CA THR A 932 14.91 21.20 10.22
C THR A 932 14.58 21.84 11.56
N SER A 933 13.82 22.93 11.54
CA SER A 933 13.16 23.43 12.76
C SER A 933 12.48 22.25 13.43
N THR A 934 12.80 22.00 14.70
CA THR A 934 12.20 20.92 15.48
C THR A 934 10.67 21.00 15.40
N PRO A 935 9.98 19.90 15.07
CA PRO A 935 8.52 19.89 15.01
C PRO A 935 7.99 19.74 16.43
N ASP A 936 7.81 20.86 17.13
CA ASP A 936 7.21 20.89 18.47
C ASP A 936 5.92 21.72 18.53
N ASP A 937 5.32 22.01 17.37
CA ASP A 937 4.01 22.65 17.30
C ASP A 937 2.95 21.67 16.77
N ASP A 938 1.94 21.48 17.62
CA ASP A 938 0.73 20.67 17.45
C ASP A 938 0.11 20.79 16.03
N PRO A 939 -0.06 19.68 15.29
CA PRO A 939 -0.57 19.68 13.91
C PRO A 939 -2.03 20.16 13.77
N PHE A 940 -2.71 20.50 14.87
CA PHE A 940 -4.09 21.00 14.86
C PHE A 940 -4.26 22.45 15.34
N SER A 941 -3.18 23.20 15.64
CA SER A 941 -3.33 24.59 16.07
C SER A 941 -3.53 25.53 14.86
N ALA A 942 -4.78 25.96 14.64
CA ALA A 942 -5.10 26.98 13.65
C ALA A 942 -4.75 28.37 14.23
N SER A 943 -3.56 28.89 13.94
CA SER A 943 -3.24 30.30 14.18
C SER A 943 -2.48 30.94 13.01
N THR A 944 -2.74 32.24 12.87
CA THR A 944 -2.48 33.17 11.76
C THR A 944 -1.04 33.22 11.21
N PRO A 945 -0.85 33.63 9.94
CA PRO A 945 0.45 33.57 9.26
C PRO A 945 1.48 34.49 9.92
N SER A 946 2.46 33.89 10.60
CA SER A 946 3.61 34.58 11.17
C SER A 946 4.62 34.94 10.09
N THR A 947 5.20 36.12 10.26
CA THR A 947 6.15 36.85 9.43
C THR A 947 7.33 36.01 8.89
N ALA A 948 7.59 36.15 7.59
CA ALA A 948 8.67 35.52 6.83
C ALA A 948 10.03 35.56 7.55
N THR A 949 10.58 34.38 7.81
CA THR A 949 11.96 34.19 8.25
C THR A 949 12.92 34.64 7.15
N LYS A 950 13.93 35.43 7.53
CA LYS A 950 14.92 35.99 6.61
C LYS A 950 15.64 34.85 5.86
N PRO A 951 15.79 34.92 4.52
CA PRO A 951 16.46 33.89 3.74
C PRO A 951 17.93 33.76 4.18
N ARG A 952 18.31 32.55 4.62
CA ARG A 952 19.70 32.21 4.95
C ARG A 952 20.56 32.36 3.69
N ARG A 953 21.72 33.02 3.80
CA ARG A 953 22.67 33.16 2.69
C ARG A 953 23.16 31.78 2.25
N ILE A 954 22.72 31.33 1.06
CA ILE A 954 23.40 30.28 0.29
C ILE A 954 24.80 30.79 -0.05
N THR A 955 25.85 30.19 0.51
CA THR A 955 27.24 30.65 0.34
C THR A 955 28.16 29.66 -0.38
N GLY A 956 27.75 28.40 -0.59
CA GLY A 956 28.60 27.40 -1.25
C GLY A 956 28.53 27.43 -2.79
N ILE A 957 29.64 27.06 -3.41
CA ILE A 957 29.85 26.98 -4.87
C ILE A 957 28.99 25.85 -5.47
N THR A 958 28.79 24.75 -4.73
CA THR A 958 28.01 23.59 -5.18
C THR A 958 26.52 23.91 -5.33
N GLU A 959 25.93 24.61 -4.36
CA GLU A 959 24.52 25.02 -4.42
C GLU A 959 24.27 25.97 -5.58
N PHE A 960 25.25 26.83 -5.89
CA PHE A 960 25.17 27.70 -7.06
C PHE A 960 25.19 26.89 -8.36
N ARG A 961 26.11 25.94 -8.50
CA ARG A 961 26.24 25.09 -9.69
C ARG A 961 24.98 24.23 -9.93
N VAL A 962 24.40 23.65 -8.88
CA VAL A 962 23.13 22.90 -8.95
C VAL A 962 22.00 23.80 -9.42
N SER A 963 21.92 25.02 -8.87
CA SER A 963 20.89 25.98 -9.24
C SER A 963 21.05 26.49 -10.68
N GLU A 964 22.28 26.72 -11.13
CA GLU A 964 22.60 27.11 -12.50
C GLU A 964 22.27 25.97 -13.49
N GLY A 965 22.62 24.73 -13.15
CA GLY A 965 22.32 23.54 -13.95
C GLY A 965 20.82 23.31 -14.11
N LEU A 966 20.06 23.46 -13.02
CA LEU A 966 18.60 23.40 -13.04
C LEU A 966 17.99 24.45 -13.96
N LEU A 967 18.38 25.72 -13.82
CA LEU A 967 17.88 26.81 -14.66
C LEU A 967 18.23 26.60 -16.13
N ALA A 968 19.46 26.20 -16.43
CA ALA A 968 19.87 25.92 -17.81
C ALA A 968 19.00 24.81 -18.43
N THR A 969 18.71 23.75 -17.66
CA THR A 969 17.85 22.63 -18.12
C THR A 969 16.40 23.09 -18.36
N LEU A 970 15.85 23.91 -17.47
CA LEU A 970 14.51 24.48 -17.63
C LEU A 970 14.42 25.38 -18.88
N PHE A 971 15.45 26.18 -19.16
CA PHE A 971 15.48 26.99 -20.37
C PHE A 971 15.61 26.14 -21.63
N SER A 972 16.45 25.10 -21.63
CA SER A 972 16.52 24.15 -22.75
C SER A 972 15.19 23.43 -22.99
N LEU A 973 14.47 23.01 -21.94
CA LEU A 973 13.13 22.43 -22.06
C LEU A 973 12.12 23.43 -22.63
N CYS A 974 12.14 24.67 -22.14
CA CYS A 974 11.30 25.75 -22.66
C CYS A 974 11.54 25.98 -24.15
N GLU A 975 12.80 26.15 -24.57
CA GLU A 975 13.18 26.40 -25.97
C GLU A 975 12.77 25.22 -26.86
N MET A 976 12.94 23.99 -26.38
CA MET A 976 12.52 22.76 -27.05
C MET A 976 11.02 22.65 -27.26
N TYR A 977 10.23 22.81 -26.19
CA TYR A 977 8.77 22.75 -26.31
C TYR A 977 8.23 23.91 -27.16
N SER A 978 8.86 25.07 -27.10
CA SER A 978 8.54 26.20 -27.97
C SER A 978 8.84 25.89 -29.45
N ALA A 979 10.03 25.35 -29.75
CA ALA A 979 10.42 24.93 -31.09
C ALA A 979 9.52 23.82 -31.66
N ARG A 980 8.97 22.97 -30.79
CA ARG A 980 7.98 21.94 -31.13
C ARG A 980 6.56 22.49 -31.39
N GLY A 981 6.31 23.77 -31.12
CA GLY A 981 4.98 24.39 -31.22
C GLY A 981 4.08 24.13 -30.01
N SER A 982 4.64 23.59 -28.93
CA SER A 982 3.96 23.26 -27.68
C SER A 982 4.08 24.41 -26.68
N ALA A 983 3.43 25.54 -27.00
CA ALA A 983 3.63 26.79 -26.27
C ALA A 983 3.20 26.71 -24.79
N ARG A 984 2.23 25.85 -24.45
CA ARG A 984 1.75 25.64 -23.07
C ARG A 984 2.77 24.89 -22.21
N GLU A 985 3.38 23.86 -22.76
CA GLU A 985 4.45 23.10 -22.13
C GLU A 985 5.71 23.98 -22.02
N ALA A 986 5.99 24.82 -23.02
CA ALA A 986 7.04 25.82 -22.93
C ALA A 986 6.77 26.82 -21.79
N GLU A 987 5.53 27.31 -21.67
CA GLU A 987 5.11 28.21 -20.59
C GLU A 987 5.29 27.57 -19.20
N TYR A 988 4.99 26.28 -19.07
CA TYR A 988 5.17 25.52 -17.83
C TYR A 988 6.62 25.57 -17.32
N PHE A 989 7.61 25.46 -18.22
CA PHE A 989 9.03 25.51 -17.84
C PHE A 989 9.59 26.95 -17.77
N ALA A 990 8.86 27.94 -18.28
CA ALA A 990 9.32 29.31 -18.45
C ALA A 990 8.78 30.27 -17.38
N MET A 991 9.07 30.04 -16.10
CA MET A 991 8.63 30.97 -15.04
C MET A 991 9.18 32.41 -15.24
N THR A 992 10.33 32.59 -15.89
CA THR A 992 10.92 33.92 -16.19
C THR A 992 10.69 34.45 -17.61
N ARG A 993 10.42 33.57 -18.58
CA ARG A 993 10.11 33.94 -19.99
C ARG A 993 8.61 33.92 -20.29
N ARG A 994 7.78 33.75 -19.26
CA ARG A 994 6.32 33.68 -19.35
C ARG A 994 5.71 34.81 -20.18
N GLY A 995 6.17 36.04 -19.97
CA GLY A 995 5.74 37.20 -20.74
C GLY A 995 6.02 37.07 -22.25
N GLU A 996 7.22 36.65 -22.63
CA GLU A 996 7.64 36.47 -24.02
C GLU A 996 6.84 35.36 -24.73
N ILE A 997 6.62 34.24 -24.05
CA ILE A 997 5.84 33.11 -24.59
C ILE A 997 4.35 33.48 -24.72
N GLN A 998 3.78 34.17 -23.73
CA GLN A 998 2.40 34.67 -23.80
C GLN A 998 2.23 35.68 -24.96
N MET A 999 3.26 36.48 -25.27
CA MET A 999 3.26 37.31 -26.49
C MET A 999 3.24 36.47 -27.77
N HIS A 1000 4.05 35.40 -27.85
CA HIS A 1000 4.03 34.47 -28.98
C HIS A 1000 2.69 33.71 -29.11
N MET A 1001 1.99 33.47 -28.01
CA MET A 1001 0.64 32.89 -27.96
C MET A 1001 -0.49 33.91 -28.24
N ARG A 1002 -0.14 35.18 -28.54
CA ARG A 1002 -1.07 36.30 -28.72
C ARG A 1002 -1.92 36.65 -27.48
N GLN A 1003 -1.52 36.19 -26.31
CA GLN A 1003 -2.13 36.49 -25.02
C GLN A 1003 -1.54 37.78 -24.43
N ILE A 1004 -1.72 38.89 -25.13
CA ILE A 1004 -0.98 40.14 -24.88
C ILE A 1004 -1.28 40.73 -23.49
N THR A 1005 -2.51 40.58 -22.98
CA THR A 1005 -2.93 41.05 -21.65
C THR A 1005 -2.24 40.28 -20.52
N GLU A 1006 -2.13 38.97 -20.67
CA GLU A 1006 -1.50 38.08 -19.70
C GLU A 1006 0.02 38.26 -19.74
N ALA A 1007 0.58 38.42 -20.94
CA ALA A 1007 1.97 38.79 -21.13
C ALA A 1007 2.32 40.09 -20.42
N GLU A 1008 1.48 41.13 -20.54
CA GLU A 1008 1.67 42.40 -19.86
C GLU A 1008 1.62 42.26 -18.34
N ALA A 1009 0.66 41.49 -17.81
CA ALA A 1009 0.55 41.22 -16.37
C ALA A 1009 1.78 40.47 -15.84
N SER A 1010 2.24 39.46 -16.56
CA SER A 1010 3.44 38.68 -16.23
C SER A 1010 4.71 39.53 -16.28
N LEU A 1011 4.87 40.39 -17.30
CA LEU A 1011 5.99 41.32 -17.42
C LEU A 1011 5.95 42.42 -16.35
N ALA A 1012 4.77 42.92 -16.00
CA ALA A 1012 4.58 43.90 -14.93
C ALA A 1012 4.90 43.30 -13.55
N LEU A 1013 4.52 42.05 -13.31
CA LEU A 1013 4.88 41.33 -12.09
C LEU A 1013 6.40 41.11 -12.00
N ALA A 1014 7.03 40.66 -13.10
CA ALA A 1014 8.48 40.54 -13.19
C ALA A 1014 9.19 41.88 -12.94
N THR A 1015 8.64 42.99 -13.43
CA THR A 1015 9.13 44.37 -13.16
C THR A 1015 9.09 44.70 -11.67
N ARG A 1016 8.02 44.33 -10.97
CA ARG A 1016 7.86 44.64 -9.53
C ARG A 1016 8.80 43.85 -8.64
N MET A 1017 9.16 42.64 -9.06
CA MET A 1017 10.03 41.72 -8.30
C MET A 1017 11.52 41.89 -8.61
N ALA A 1018 11.84 42.67 -9.64
CA ALA A 1018 13.18 42.90 -10.15
C ALA A 1018 13.95 43.99 -9.39
N SER A 1019 15.29 43.87 -9.31
CA SER A 1019 16.18 44.95 -8.87
C SER A 1019 16.07 46.17 -9.80
N ALA A 1020 16.58 47.34 -9.38
CA ALA A 1020 16.49 48.59 -10.15
C ALA A 1020 17.05 48.48 -11.60
N GLU A 1021 18.00 47.59 -11.83
CA GLU A 1021 18.57 47.26 -13.14
C GLU A 1021 17.59 46.46 -14.02
N MET A 1022 16.96 45.42 -13.44
CA MET A 1022 16.06 44.48 -14.11
C MET A 1022 14.66 45.08 -14.37
N GLN A 1023 14.31 46.15 -13.64
CA GLN A 1023 13.17 47.04 -13.96
C GLN A 1023 13.32 47.75 -15.31
N ARG A 1024 14.54 47.99 -15.81
CA ARG A 1024 14.75 48.66 -17.11
C ARG A 1024 14.46 47.71 -18.28
N ASN A 1025 14.90 46.45 -18.19
CA ASN A 1025 14.63 45.43 -19.22
C ASN A 1025 13.14 45.06 -19.31
N SER A 1026 12.44 44.93 -18.19
CA SER A 1026 11.01 44.63 -18.21
C SER A 1026 10.15 45.80 -18.70
N LYS A 1027 10.60 47.05 -18.51
CA LYS A 1027 9.97 48.25 -19.12
C LYS A 1027 10.05 48.22 -20.65
N VAL A 1028 11.14 47.72 -21.23
CA VAL A 1028 11.30 47.55 -22.69
C VAL A 1028 10.32 46.49 -23.21
N TRP A 1029 10.24 45.33 -22.57
CA TRP A 1029 9.28 44.28 -22.95
C TRP A 1029 7.82 44.71 -22.77
N ARG A 1030 7.53 45.49 -21.73
CA ARG A 1030 6.22 46.11 -21.54
C ARG A 1030 5.90 47.10 -22.66
N ALA A 1031 6.87 47.90 -23.09
CA ALA A 1031 6.70 48.81 -24.24
C ALA A 1031 6.42 48.06 -25.54
N ILE A 1032 7.09 46.92 -25.78
CA ILE A 1032 6.84 46.05 -26.94
C ILE A 1032 5.43 45.43 -26.87
N SER A 1033 4.99 44.95 -25.71
CA SER A 1033 3.63 44.42 -25.50
C SER A 1033 2.53 45.47 -25.74
N VAL A 1034 2.74 46.69 -25.24
CA VAL A 1034 1.81 47.83 -25.45
C VAL A 1034 1.80 48.29 -26.91
N ALA A 1035 2.95 48.27 -27.60
CA ALA A 1035 3.06 48.62 -29.02
C ALA A 1035 2.32 47.63 -29.93
N TYR A 1036 2.33 46.34 -29.60
CA TYR A 1036 1.51 45.33 -30.30
C TYR A 1036 -0.01 45.55 -30.11
N ARG A 1037 -0.43 46.22 -29.04
CA ARG A 1037 -1.84 46.42 -28.67
C ARG A 1037 -2.45 47.73 -29.19
N THR A 1038 -1.66 48.80 -29.33
CA THR A 1038 -2.20 50.18 -29.49
C THR A 1038 -1.90 50.85 -30.83
N GLY A 1039 -1.17 50.19 -31.74
CA GLY A 1039 -0.80 50.75 -33.04
C GLY A 1039 0.31 51.82 -32.98
N ILE A 1040 0.83 52.18 -34.15
CA ILE A 1040 2.13 52.87 -34.40
C ILE A 1040 2.33 54.18 -33.63
N VAL A 1041 1.25 54.92 -33.32
CA VAL A 1041 1.35 56.31 -32.81
C VAL A 1041 1.77 56.38 -31.34
N MET A 1042 1.29 55.45 -30.49
CA MET A 1042 1.67 55.43 -29.06
C MET A 1042 3.06 54.79 -28.84
N ALA A 1043 3.48 53.91 -29.75
CA ALA A 1043 4.79 53.28 -29.72
C ALA A 1043 5.93 54.31 -29.89
N CYS A 1044 5.76 55.31 -30.75
CA CYS A 1044 6.74 56.37 -30.95
C CYS A 1044 7.00 57.16 -29.65
N ALA A 1045 5.95 57.56 -28.92
CA ALA A 1045 6.09 58.32 -27.67
C ALA A 1045 6.82 57.52 -26.57
N LEU A 1046 6.60 56.21 -26.50
CA LEU A 1046 7.28 55.32 -25.55
C LEU A 1046 8.71 54.98 -25.99
N TYR A 1047 9.00 54.91 -27.30
CA TYR A 1047 10.36 54.83 -27.83
C TYR A 1047 11.16 56.10 -27.51
N GLU A 1048 10.52 57.26 -27.59
CA GLU A 1048 11.09 58.56 -27.23
C GLU A 1048 11.38 58.65 -25.72
N GLN A 1049 10.49 58.11 -24.90
CA GLN A 1049 10.68 58.03 -23.44
C GLN A 1049 11.79 57.04 -23.06
N ALA A 1050 11.89 55.90 -23.74
CA ALA A 1050 13.01 54.97 -23.59
C ALA A 1050 14.33 55.59 -24.07
N TYR A 1051 14.28 56.43 -25.10
CA TYR A 1051 15.43 57.17 -25.61
C TYR A 1051 15.92 58.26 -24.62
N GLN A 1052 15.01 59.01 -24.00
CA GLN A 1052 15.33 60.01 -22.97
C GLN A 1052 15.97 59.40 -21.72
N ILE A 1053 15.51 58.23 -21.27
CA ILE A 1053 16.13 57.50 -20.15
C ILE A 1053 17.56 57.06 -20.48
N LEU A 1054 17.83 56.71 -21.74
CA LEU A 1054 19.17 56.36 -22.21
C LEU A 1054 20.08 57.60 -22.28
N ASP A 1055 19.53 58.77 -22.62
CA ASP A 1055 20.25 60.06 -22.70
C ASP A 1055 20.58 60.63 -21.30
N GLU A 1056 19.68 60.50 -20.33
CA GLU A 1056 19.95 60.86 -18.92
C GLU A 1056 21.05 60.02 -18.29
N VAL A 1057 21.08 58.71 -18.60
CA VAL A 1057 22.12 57.80 -18.13
C VAL A 1057 23.47 58.14 -18.76
N ASP A 1058 23.51 58.50 -20.05
CA ASP A 1058 24.72 58.98 -20.74
C ASP A 1058 25.25 60.28 -20.11
N GLY A 1059 24.36 61.21 -19.74
CA GLY A 1059 24.72 62.44 -19.03
C GLY A 1059 25.33 62.19 -17.65
N GLN A 1060 24.83 61.21 -16.90
CA GLN A 1060 25.38 60.83 -15.59
C GLN A 1060 26.78 60.19 -15.69
N PHE A 1061 27.07 59.48 -16.77
CA PHE A 1061 28.41 58.92 -17.00
C PHE A 1061 29.43 59.99 -17.40
N ARG A 1062 29.04 60.99 -18.21
CA ARG A 1062 29.91 62.13 -18.51
C ARG A 1062 30.25 62.97 -17.27
N ALA A 1063 29.32 63.08 -16.32
CA ALA A 1063 29.58 63.75 -15.05
C ALA A 1063 30.61 62.99 -14.18
N LEU A 1064 30.60 61.66 -14.21
CA LEU A 1064 31.56 60.80 -13.49
C LEU A 1064 32.95 60.76 -14.14
N GLU A 1065 33.05 60.97 -15.46
CA GLU A 1065 34.34 61.08 -16.16
C GLU A 1065 35.07 62.40 -15.86
N VAL A 1066 34.35 63.51 -15.66
CA VAL A 1066 34.95 64.82 -15.39
C VAL A 1066 35.52 64.94 -13.97
N GLU A 1067 35.05 64.14 -13.00
CA GLU A 1067 35.58 64.14 -11.63
C GLU A 1067 36.86 63.28 -11.45
N GLY A 1068 37.26 62.48 -12.45
CA GLY A 1068 38.37 61.52 -12.36
C GLY A 1068 39.77 62.04 -12.74
N GLU A 1069 39.91 63.23 -13.31
CA GLU A 1069 41.19 63.71 -13.87
C GLU A 1069 42.10 64.49 -12.91
N SER A 1070 41.92 64.39 -11.58
CA SER A 1070 42.85 65.03 -10.64
C SER A 1070 43.19 64.16 -9.41
N ARG A 1071 44.28 63.38 -9.52
CA ARG A 1071 45.46 63.46 -8.63
C ARG A 1071 46.49 62.35 -8.88
N GLN A 1072 47.71 62.69 -8.47
CA GLN A 1072 49.01 62.16 -8.84
C GLN A 1072 49.38 60.80 -8.20
N SER A 1073 50.23 60.09 -8.96
CA SER A 1073 51.17 59.01 -8.62
C SER A 1073 51.63 58.91 -7.15
N ALA A 1074 51.39 57.76 -6.52
CA ALA A 1074 52.24 57.19 -5.46
C ALA A 1074 52.11 55.65 -5.44
N GLU A 1075 53.25 54.99 -5.24
CA GLU A 1075 53.44 53.53 -5.24
C GLU A 1075 52.52 52.79 -4.25
N PHE A 1076 51.84 51.73 -4.70
CA PHE A 1076 51.17 50.77 -3.83
C PHE A 1076 51.33 49.35 -4.40
N GLY A 1077 52.30 48.60 -3.85
CA GLY A 1077 52.37 47.17 -4.01
C GLY A 1077 51.40 46.50 -3.05
N GLN A 1078 50.22 46.10 -3.54
CA GLN A 1078 49.33 45.14 -2.91
C GLN A 1078 48.49 44.47 -4.00
N SER A 1079 48.34 43.15 -3.91
CA SER A 1079 47.50 42.31 -4.75
C SER A 1079 46.14 42.96 -4.99
N VAL A 1080 45.83 43.29 -6.24
CA VAL A 1080 44.49 43.73 -6.64
C VAL A 1080 43.52 42.61 -6.33
N ASP A 1081 42.59 42.88 -5.41
CA ASP A 1081 41.53 41.97 -5.01
C ASP A 1081 40.69 41.58 -6.25
N GLY A 1082 40.56 40.27 -6.50
CA GLY A 1082 39.83 39.73 -7.65
C GLY A 1082 38.37 40.18 -7.68
N ASP A 1083 37.82 40.55 -6.52
CA ASP A 1083 36.48 41.10 -6.37
C ASP A 1083 36.33 42.52 -6.96
N LEU A 1084 37.40 43.33 -6.98
CA LEU A 1084 37.39 44.70 -7.53
C LEU A 1084 37.44 44.70 -9.07
N VAL A 1085 38.21 43.77 -9.66
CA VAL A 1085 38.22 43.55 -11.11
C VAL A 1085 36.83 43.11 -11.56
N ALA A 1086 36.19 42.18 -10.84
CA ALA A 1086 34.81 41.72 -11.07
C ALA A 1086 33.73 42.80 -10.83
N ASP A 1087 34.03 43.85 -10.06
CA ASP A 1087 33.17 45.03 -9.85
C ASP A 1087 33.29 46.02 -11.02
N VAL A 1088 34.48 46.14 -11.62
CA VAL A 1088 34.76 46.98 -12.80
C VAL A 1088 34.24 46.35 -14.10
N LEU A 1089 34.27 45.01 -14.24
CA LEU A 1089 33.60 44.30 -15.35
C LEU A 1089 32.06 44.51 -15.31
N ARG A 1090 31.52 44.78 -14.12
CA ARG A 1090 30.09 44.93 -13.85
C ARG A 1090 29.52 46.25 -14.36
N LYS A 1091 30.35 47.29 -14.52
CA LYS A 1091 29.90 48.66 -14.89
C LYS A 1091 30.09 49.01 -16.38
N THR A 1092 30.88 48.26 -17.13
CA THR A 1092 31.30 48.61 -18.52
C THR A 1092 30.55 47.86 -19.64
N HIS A 1093 29.57 47.01 -19.31
CA HIS A 1093 29.01 46.06 -20.28
C HIS A 1093 27.81 46.57 -21.13
N LEU A 1094 27.24 47.76 -20.86
CA LEU A 1094 25.97 48.18 -21.49
C LEU A 1094 26.05 49.45 -22.36
N ALA A 1095 27.00 49.55 -23.29
CA ALA A 1095 26.89 50.48 -24.43
C ALA A 1095 27.94 50.21 -25.50
N ALA A 1096 27.52 49.79 -26.71
CA ALA A 1096 28.08 50.28 -27.99
C ALA A 1096 27.48 49.51 -29.20
N THR A 1097 26.57 50.15 -29.95
CA THR A 1097 26.81 50.60 -31.35
C THR A 1097 25.50 51.07 -32.02
N ARG A 1098 25.54 52.27 -32.63
CA ARG A 1098 24.57 52.78 -33.62
C ARG A 1098 25.32 53.22 -34.89
N GLN A 1099 24.78 52.91 -36.07
CA GLN A 1099 24.40 53.88 -37.13
C GLN A 1099 23.58 53.22 -38.28
N LEU A 1100 22.83 54.07 -39.02
CA LEU A 1100 21.53 53.89 -39.69
C LEU A 1100 21.52 53.21 -41.09
N ASN A 1101 20.58 52.28 -41.31
CA ASN A 1101 19.46 52.39 -42.29
C ASN A 1101 18.62 51.09 -42.37
N CYS A 1102 17.29 51.25 -42.36
CA CYS A 1102 16.21 50.27 -42.56
C CYS A 1102 15.75 49.42 -41.34
N ILE A 1103 14.54 49.73 -40.86
CA ILE A 1103 13.81 49.19 -39.69
C ILE A 1103 13.73 47.65 -39.62
N PHE A 1104 13.79 46.94 -40.76
CA PHE A 1104 13.72 45.48 -40.81
C PHE A 1104 14.99 44.79 -40.27
N ALA A 1105 16.16 45.41 -40.45
CA ALA A 1105 17.42 44.92 -39.87
C ALA A 1105 17.54 45.27 -38.37
N LEU A 1106 16.77 46.26 -37.90
CA LEU A 1106 16.70 46.63 -36.49
C LEU A 1106 16.00 45.54 -35.67
N LEU A 1107 14.87 45.01 -36.16
CA LEU A 1107 14.18 43.88 -35.53
C LEU A 1107 15.02 42.60 -35.52
N GLN A 1108 15.71 42.29 -36.63
CA GLN A 1108 16.59 41.12 -36.71
C GLN A 1108 17.84 41.24 -35.83
N ARG A 1109 18.41 42.44 -35.65
CA ARG A 1109 19.53 42.68 -34.74
C ARG A 1109 19.10 42.79 -33.27
N PHE A 1110 17.89 43.26 -32.99
CA PHE A 1110 17.30 43.23 -31.65
C PHE A 1110 17.05 41.79 -31.20
N LEU A 1111 16.53 40.93 -32.08
CA LEU A 1111 16.37 39.49 -31.84
C LEU A 1111 17.72 38.78 -31.58
N ALA A 1112 18.82 39.24 -32.20
CA ALA A 1112 20.17 38.72 -31.94
C ALA A 1112 20.80 39.24 -30.63
N LEU A 1113 20.42 40.44 -30.17
CA LEU A 1113 20.82 41.02 -28.87
C LEU A 1113 20.03 40.44 -27.68
N LEU A 1114 18.78 40.02 -27.92
CA LEU A 1114 17.86 39.44 -26.93
C LEU A 1114 18.27 38.04 -26.43
N LEU A 1115 19.21 37.38 -27.12
CA LEU A 1115 19.72 36.04 -26.76
C LEU A 1115 20.85 36.05 -25.71
N LEU A 1116 21.26 37.22 -25.20
CA LEU A 1116 22.58 37.36 -24.55
C LEU A 1116 22.64 37.99 -23.15
N CYS A 1117 21.53 38.28 -22.48
CA CYS A 1117 21.58 38.95 -21.17
C CYS A 1117 20.86 38.19 -20.04
N VAL A 1118 21.62 37.45 -19.23
CA VAL A 1118 21.33 37.30 -17.79
C VAL A 1118 22.66 37.27 -17.01
N THR A 1119 22.90 38.27 -16.16
CA THR A 1119 24.14 38.42 -15.38
C THR A 1119 24.18 37.52 -14.14
N MET A 1120 25.36 37.27 -13.54
CA MET A 1120 25.55 36.34 -12.40
C MET A 1120 24.87 36.74 -11.07
N PRO A 1121 24.73 38.02 -10.67
CA PRO A 1121 23.93 38.40 -9.49
C PRO A 1121 22.42 38.20 -9.72
N GLU A 1122 21.97 38.40 -10.96
CA GLU A 1122 20.59 38.15 -11.39
C GLU A 1122 20.32 36.64 -11.43
N LYS A 1123 21.19 35.81 -12.00
CA LYS A 1123 21.10 34.33 -11.93
C LYS A 1123 21.06 33.83 -10.49
N ARG A 1124 21.82 34.43 -9.56
CA ARG A 1124 21.85 34.02 -8.14
C ARG A 1124 20.58 34.39 -7.37
N THR A 1125 19.91 35.48 -7.75
CA THR A 1125 18.65 35.93 -7.10
C THR A 1125 17.43 35.27 -7.76
N LEU A 1126 17.46 35.13 -9.08
CA LEU A 1126 16.48 34.42 -9.87
C LEU A 1126 16.50 32.92 -9.56
N SER A 1127 17.68 32.29 -9.50
CA SER A 1127 17.79 30.89 -9.10
C SER A 1127 17.26 30.64 -7.70
N ARG A 1128 17.46 31.57 -6.75
CA ARG A 1128 16.89 31.51 -5.39
C ARG A 1128 15.37 31.61 -5.36
N LEU A 1129 14.80 32.57 -6.08
CA LEU A 1129 13.34 32.78 -6.17
C LEU A 1129 12.67 31.63 -6.93
N THR A 1130 13.30 31.17 -8.02
CA THR A 1130 12.84 30.05 -8.83
C THR A 1130 13.02 28.73 -8.09
N LEU A 1131 14.08 28.49 -7.31
CA LEU A 1131 14.20 27.28 -6.47
C LEU A 1131 13.03 27.19 -5.49
N HIS A 1132 12.73 28.29 -4.78
CA HIS A 1132 11.66 28.30 -3.78
C HIS A 1132 10.27 28.12 -4.42
N GLN A 1133 9.98 28.83 -5.52
CA GLN A 1133 8.70 28.73 -6.21
C GLN A 1133 8.51 27.44 -7.00
N VAL A 1134 9.57 26.92 -7.64
CA VAL A 1134 9.55 25.63 -8.33
C VAL A 1134 9.46 24.53 -7.30
N TYR A 1135 10.21 24.55 -6.20
CA TYR A 1135 10.11 23.55 -5.13
C TYR A 1135 8.69 23.49 -4.54
N ASP A 1136 8.09 24.64 -4.19
CA ASP A 1136 6.72 24.67 -3.65
C ASP A 1136 5.69 24.18 -4.67
N ARG A 1137 5.81 24.58 -5.94
CA ARG A 1137 4.87 24.19 -6.99
C ARG A 1137 5.05 22.74 -7.47
N PHE A 1138 6.28 22.25 -7.59
CA PHE A 1138 6.58 20.83 -7.89
C PHE A 1138 6.18 19.92 -6.74
N ARG A 1139 6.39 20.31 -5.48
CA ARG A 1139 5.88 19.55 -4.33
C ARG A 1139 4.36 19.41 -4.38
N THR A 1140 3.66 20.40 -4.92
CA THR A 1140 2.20 20.41 -5.06
C THR A 1140 1.73 19.62 -6.30
N ASP A 1141 2.46 19.69 -7.41
CA ASP A 1141 2.12 19.01 -8.68
C ASP A 1141 2.61 17.55 -8.77
N MET A 1142 3.67 17.17 -8.05
CA MET A 1142 4.13 15.77 -7.98
C MET A 1142 3.16 14.91 -7.14
N PHE A 1143 2.54 15.50 -6.12
CA PHE A 1143 1.41 14.88 -5.40
C PHE A 1143 0.18 14.65 -6.30
N LEU A 1144 -0.01 15.47 -7.34
CA LEU A 1144 -1.13 15.35 -8.28
C LEU A 1144 -0.81 14.46 -9.50
N SER A 1145 0.45 14.34 -9.92
CA SER A 1145 0.82 13.55 -11.10
C SER A 1145 1.15 12.08 -10.80
N GLU A 1146 1.56 11.73 -9.58
CA GLU A 1146 1.69 10.31 -9.17
C GLU A 1146 0.40 9.71 -8.57
N SER A 1147 -0.60 10.54 -8.22
CA SER A 1147 -1.83 10.06 -7.54
C SER A 1147 -3.08 9.98 -8.40
N THR A 1148 -3.04 10.30 -9.71
CA THR A 1148 -4.28 10.42 -10.52
C THR A 1148 -4.47 9.34 -11.59
N ILE A 1149 -3.74 8.21 -11.53
CA ILE A 1149 -4.09 7.00 -12.30
C ILE A 1149 -3.92 5.75 -11.42
N ALA A 1150 -5.03 5.39 -10.74
CA ALA A 1150 -5.38 4.09 -10.18
C ALA A 1150 -4.25 3.16 -9.66
N LEU A 1151 -3.90 3.30 -8.38
CA LEU A 1151 -3.45 2.17 -7.56
C LEU A 1151 -4.64 1.66 -6.71
N PRO A 1152 -4.88 0.34 -6.60
CA PRO A 1152 -5.92 -0.19 -5.74
C PRO A 1152 -5.53 0.04 -4.27
N MET A 1153 -6.52 0.34 -3.43
CA MET A 1153 -6.33 0.52 -1.99
C MET A 1153 -5.83 -0.77 -1.32
N SER A 1154 -4.52 -0.92 -1.21
CA SER A 1154 -3.87 -1.76 -0.21
C SER A 1154 -2.69 -0.99 0.37
N VAL A 1155 -2.54 -1.07 1.69
CA VAL A 1155 -1.56 -0.37 2.55
C VAL A 1155 -0.21 -0.12 1.85
N PRO A 1156 0.36 1.11 1.89
CA PRO A 1156 1.63 1.38 1.25
C PRO A 1156 2.74 0.50 1.86
N PRO A 1157 3.60 -0.14 1.04
CA PRO A 1157 4.76 -0.85 1.57
C PRO A 1157 5.70 0.13 2.28
N PRO A 1158 6.47 -0.33 3.28
CA PRO A 1158 7.39 0.52 4.02
C PRO A 1158 8.40 1.18 3.07
N SER A 1159 8.71 2.46 3.32
CA SER A 1159 9.54 3.35 2.48
C SER A 1159 10.90 2.76 2.06
N HIS A 1160 11.37 1.75 2.78
CA HIS A 1160 12.60 1.02 2.51
C HIS A 1160 12.51 0.15 1.22
N ASP A 1161 11.34 -0.42 0.90
CA ASP A 1161 11.17 -1.28 -0.29
C ASP A 1161 11.10 -0.47 -1.59
N ILE A 1162 10.54 0.75 -1.51
CA ILE A 1162 10.54 1.72 -2.62
C ILE A 1162 11.97 2.15 -2.94
N LEU A 1163 12.79 2.44 -1.91
CA LEU A 1163 14.19 2.84 -2.09
C LEU A 1163 15.03 1.71 -2.68
N ARG A 1164 14.80 0.45 -2.27
CA ARG A 1164 15.51 -0.72 -2.80
C ARG A 1164 15.11 -1.06 -4.24
N THR A 1165 13.83 -0.83 -4.58
CA THR A 1165 13.32 -0.98 -5.96
C THR A 1165 13.91 0.09 -6.87
N LEU A 1166 14.06 1.33 -6.40
CA LEU A 1166 14.71 2.42 -7.13
C LEU A 1166 16.23 2.21 -7.29
N GLU A 1167 16.90 1.67 -6.27
CA GLU A 1167 18.32 1.30 -6.33
C GLU A 1167 18.56 0.13 -7.31
N SER A 1168 17.65 -0.84 -7.35
CA SER A 1168 17.68 -1.94 -8.33
C SER A 1168 17.42 -1.46 -9.76
N ALA A 1169 16.51 -0.48 -9.93
CA ALA A 1169 16.27 0.16 -11.23
C ALA A 1169 17.47 1.01 -11.69
N GLU A 1170 18.17 1.69 -10.76
CA GLU A 1170 19.43 2.40 -11.02
C GLU A 1170 20.53 1.42 -11.48
N GLN A 1171 20.65 0.24 -10.86
CA GLN A 1171 21.61 -0.80 -11.27
C GLN A 1171 21.28 -1.43 -12.64
N LEU A 1172 20.01 -1.76 -12.90
CA LEU A 1172 19.57 -2.29 -14.20
C LEU A 1172 19.75 -1.26 -15.34
N PHE A 1173 19.59 0.03 -15.03
CA PHE A 1173 19.85 1.12 -15.96
C PHE A 1173 21.34 1.22 -16.34
N TRP A 1174 22.26 1.10 -15.38
CA TRP A 1174 23.70 1.07 -15.68
C TRP A 1174 24.12 -0.19 -16.47
N LEU A 1175 23.44 -1.32 -16.24
CA LEU A 1175 23.61 -2.53 -17.04
C LEU A 1175 23.13 -2.32 -18.49
N ASP A 1176 21.99 -1.68 -18.73
CA ASP A 1176 21.47 -1.44 -20.08
C ASP A 1176 22.35 -0.44 -20.88
N LEU A 1177 22.90 0.58 -20.18
CA LEU A 1177 23.87 1.51 -20.77
C LEU A 1177 25.17 0.80 -21.19
N THR A 1178 25.63 -0.19 -20.43
CA THR A 1178 26.85 -0.96 -20.78
C THR A 1178 26.61 -1.95 -21.92
N PHE A 1179 25.41 -2.52 -22.03
CA PHE A 1179 25.03 -3.40 -23.16
C PHE A 1179 24.86 -2.66 -24.50
N SER A 1180 24.41 -1.41 -24.48
CA SER A 1180 24.25 -0.58 -25.68
C SER A 1180 25.58 -0.06 -26.28
N HIS A 1181 26.72 -0.39 -25.66
CA HIS A 1181 28.07 -0.05 -26.11
C HIS A 1181 28.90 -1.24 -26.61
N ALA A 1182 28.32 -2.43 -26.81
CA ALA A 1182 29.02 -3.49 -27.54
C ALA A 1182 29.24 -3.05 -29.00
N PRO A 1183 30.49 -2.96 -29.50
CA PRO A 1183 30.72 -2.65 -30.90
C PRO A 1183 30.13 -3.78 -31.74
N VAL A 1184 29.21 -3.43 -32.62
CA VAL A 1184 28.82 -4.28 -33.75
C VAL A 1184 30.09 -4.50 -34.56
N MET A 1185 30.59 -5.75 -34.58
CA MET A 1185 31.35 -6.25 -35.72
C MET A 1185 30.40 -6.46 -36.90
#